data_AF-A0AA97M316-F1
#
_entry.id   AF-A0AA97M316-F1
#
_cell.length_a   1.000
_cell.length_b   1.000
_cell.length_c   1.000
_cell.angle_alpha   90.00
_cell.angle_beta   90.00
_cell.angle_gamma   90.00
#
_symmetry.space_group_name_H-M   'P 1'
#
loop_
_entity.id
_entity.type
_entity.pdbx_description
1 polymer ?
#
loop_
_entity_poly.entity_id
_entity_poly.type
_entity_poly.pdbx_seq_one_letter_code
_entity_poly.pdbx_strand_id
1 'polypeptide(L)'
;MDTLILRRTATPATATASRTPVAVAEVALAAAAAAGGLAVAPLYTSPFGAGAVLVLWAAAGVALTAFLAGRLSAPATLLAGLPVAFAGAIGLAAWAPGGHGGPLADVLDVLPRAGSRFLDGAPPVPFMVDTLLFPVLAVWLGGTAGVLAWRSGRPLTALAPGTVLLVCAAAAGGDAAVWPACLLACSAAVLLALSAGDRTAGCAAVAGARFEEADSGAGRAGSGRRWTVRLLGCVAVCAAVAVAAPVALAGWRAEPVGPRGDGGSQVAAQPAPNPLGYLSAWAADPDTVLMTVRSNRANQFRWVALADFTGTTWLPEGRYRTTGRLLPAPEPEPPNASRQEATVTVEELPGPWLPVIGAPRSLDAAGAGFDAESGTAIAVGGEAAGLSYTVSGDVAHWRPEELADLRPPADSRFDRYRFLPESTPPTVDVIVSHATAEGTPYEHAVRLARYLRTSYTFDPWAPGGHGLADLDRFLVEPGRQGGGGTSEQFASAFAVLARAAGLPSRVVVGFDSGTRGEDGGFTVTTGDAIAWGEVYFEDAGWVPFDVTPGGREPGGDPEETSANGAPDADTAAAAERPDEVPHEIAAPSPPQKTGAGLPEAAAVVAAAAATTALLVALLRAARSRRRLATGRSETDMVLGAWREIREALRLAGAGPRRGATVTDVIRTAAQADPTGEGPRRLRYLHRSVNALAFGAPGSVTAQGAERAVAEVRAYVRDLRGGRGRLRRWGWWFDPRPLFWRTP
;
A
#
# COMPACT_ATOMS: atom_id res chain seq x y z
N MET A 1 -15.31 72.13 44.03
CA MET A 1 -15.37 73.44 43.35
C MET A 1 -14.26 73.43 42.29
N ASP A 2 -14.32 72.51 41.32
CA ASP A 2 -15.25 72.42 40.17
C ASP A 2 -14.70 73.32 39.06
N THR A 3 -14.33 72.87 37.85
CA THR A 3 -15.04 72.04 36.85
C THR A 3 -14.01 71.51 35.83
N LEU A 4 -13.73 70.21 35.69
CA LEU A 4 -14.40 69.21 34.83
C LEU A 4 -14.89 69.71 33.45
N ILE A 5 -14.08 69.48 32.40
CA ILE A 5 -14.54 69.35 31.01
C ILE A 5 -14.35 67.89 30.58
N LEU A 6 -15.47 67.23 30.34
CA LEU A 6 -15.64 65.83 29.97
C LEU A 6 -15.05 65.53 28.58
N ARG A 7 -13.92 64.81 28.52
CA ARG A 7 -13.56 64.02 27.34
C ARG A 7 -14.36 62.73 27.40
N ARG A 8 -15.34 62.59 26.49
CA ARG A 8 -16.07 61.34 26.21
C ARG A 8 -15.09 60.17 26.16
N THR A 9 -15.22 59.26 27.12
CA THR A 9 -14.63 57.94 27.08
C THR A 9 -15.26 57.19 25.91
N ALA A 10 -14.48 57.00 24.85
CA ALA A 10 -14.77 55.97 23.86
C ALA A 10 -14.75 54.63 24.61
N THR A 11 -15.90 53.99 24.71
CA THR A 11 -16.02 52.58 25.05
C THR A 11 -15.07 51.79 24.14
N PRO A 12 -14.23 50.88 24.67
CA PRO A 12 -13.50 49.97 23.80
C PRO A 12 -14.55 49.09 23.12
N ALA A 13 -14.85 49.39 21.86
CA ALA A 13 -15.57 48.49 21.00
C ALA A 13 -14.81 47.16 21.02
N THR A 14 -15.36 46.18 21.71
CA THR A 14 -14.98 44.79 21.61
C THR A 14 -15.26 44.37 20.18
N ALA A 15 -14.28 44.60 19.31
CA ALA A 15 -14.20 43.97 18.02
C ALA A 15 -14.05 42.48 18.27
N THR A 16 -15.19 41.81 18.43
CA THR A 16 -15.33 40.38 18.20
C THR A 16 -15.02 40.18 16.72
N ALA A 17 -13.72 40.07 16.42
CA ALA A 17 -13.26 39.57 15.13
C ALA A 17 -13.96 38.22 14.94
N SER A 18 -14.97 38.19 14.07
CA SER A 18 -15.78 37.02 13.81
C SER A 18 -14.83 35.87 13.47
N ARG A 19 -14.80 34.81 14.28
CA ARG A 19 -13.98 33.60 14.05
C ARG A 19 -14.48 32.76 12.86
N THR A 20 -15.62 33.12 12.28
CA THR A 20 -16.32 32.41 11.22
C THR A 20 -15.55 32.26 9.90
N PRO A 21 -14.77 33.23 9.36
CA PRO A 21 -14.08 33.05 8.09
C PRO A 21 -12.87 32.10 8.20
N VAL A 22 -12.27 31.99 9.39
CA VAL A 22 -11.11 31.10 9.62
C VAL A 22 -11.56 29.65 9.70
N ALA A 23 -12.64 29.36 10.42
CA ALA A 23 -13.18 28.00 10.52
C ALA A 23 -13.66 27.47 9.16
N VAL A 24 -14.27 28.32 8.33
CA VAL A 24 -14.70 27.94 6.97
C VAL A 24 -13.50 27.64 6.06
N ALA A 25 -12.41 28.41 6.18
CA ALA A 25 -11.18 28.13 5.44
C ALA A 25 -10.54 26.79 5.85
N GLU A 26 -10.55 26.47 7.15
CA GLU A 26 -10.02 25.20 7.67
C GLU A 26 -10.82 24.00 7.15
N VAL A 27 -12.16 24.09 7.10
CA VAL A 27 -13.01 23.04 6.52
C VAL A 27 -12.74 22.87 5.02
N ALA A 28 -12.60 23.97 4.27
CA ALA A 28 -12.30 23.91 2.84
C ALA A 28 -10.91 23.27 2.58
N LEU A 29 -9.92 23.54 3.42
CA LEU A 29 -8.59 22.91 3.30
C LEU A 29 -8.62 21.41 3.63
N ALA A 30 -9.41 21.01 4.63
CA ALA A 30 -9.62 19.59 4.94
C ALA A 30 -10.29 18.85 3.77
N ALA A 31 -11.33 19.45 3.17
CA ALA A 31 -11.99 18.90 1.99
C ALA A 31 -11.05 18.79 0.77
N ALA A 32 -10.20 19.81 0.55
CA ALA A 32 -9.20 19.79 -0.51
C ALA A 32 -8.16 18.68 -0.33
N ALA A 33 -7.69 18.44 0.90
CA ALA A 33 -6.76 17.35 1.20
C ALA A 33 -7.43 15.96 1.11
N ALA A 34 -8.69 15.86 1.56
CA ALA A 34 -9.49 14.64 1.50
C ALA A 34 -9.83 14.21 0.06
N ALA A 35 -9.97 15.15 -0.88
CA ALA A 35 -10.20 14.85 -2.30
C ALA A 35 -9.11 13.91 -2.87
N GLY A 36 -7.83 14.18 -2.57
CA GLY A 36 -6.74 13.29 -3.00
C GLY A 36 -6.86 11.87 -2.43
N GLY A 37 -7.23 11.75 -1.15
CA GLY A 37 -7.43 10.44 -0.52
C GLY A 37 -8.65 9.68 -1.05
N LEU A 38 -9.76 10.38 -1.29
CA LEU A 38 -10.98 9.78 -1.86
C LEU A 38 -10.79 9.30 -3.30
N ALA A 39 -9.91 9.92 -4.07
CA ALA A 39 -9.57 9.46 -5.41
C ALA A 39 -8.77 8.14 -5.42
N VAL A 40 -8.03 7.84 -4.33
CA VAL A 40 -7.29 6.59 -4.17
C VAL A 40 -8.15 5.47 -3.57
N ALA A 41 -9.19 5.81 -2.81
CA ALA A 41 -10.04 4.84 -2.12
C ALA A 41 -10.58 3.68 -2.99
N PRO A 42 -11.02 3.89 -4.25
CA PRO A 42 -11.50 2.80 -5.13
C PRO A 42 -10.44 1.74 -5.46
N LEU A 43 -9.16 2.07 -5.31
CA LEU A 43 -8.06 1.15 -5.57
C LEU A 43 -7.90 0.10 -4.47
N TYR A 44 -8.61 0.20 -3.34
CA TYR A 44 -8.51 -0.75 -2.23
C TYR A 44 -9.59 -1.83 -2.26
N THR A 45 -9.32 -2.99 -1.65
CA THR A 45 -10.30 -4.06 -1.43
C THR A 45 -11.51 -3.62 -0.60
N SER A 46 -11.36 -2.58 0.24
CA SER A 46 -12.45 -1.91 0.97
C SER A 46 -12.46 -0.41 0.66
N PRO A 47 -13.14 0.01 -0.42
CA PRO A 47 -13.16 1.43 -0.82
C PRO A 47 -13.75 2.34 0.25
N PHE A 48 -14.82 1.90 0.90
CA PHE A 48 -15.48 2.69 1.95
C PHE A 48 -14.59 2.84 3.20
N GLY A 49 -13.91 1.75 3.61
CA GLY A 49 -13.00 1.78 4.76
C GLY A 49 -11.80 2.69 4.52
N ALA A 50 -11.14 2.53 3.36
CA ALA A 50 -10.01 3.38 2.96
C ALA A 50 -10.41 4.86 2.85
N GLY A 51 -11.55 5.14 2.21
CA GLY A 51 -12.08 6.49 2.09
C GLY A 51 -12.35 7.15 3.45
N ALA A 52 -13.02 6.44 4.36
CA ALA A 52 -13.33 6.97 5.69
C ALA A 52 -12.06 7.31 6.49
N VAL A 53 -11.06 6.42 6.48
CA VAL A 53 -9.78 6.64 7.16
C VAL A 53 -9.08 7.88 6.59
N LEU A 54 -8.94 7.99 5.27
CA LEU A 54 -8.23 9.09 4.63
C LEU A 54 -8.92 10.45 4.85
N VAL A 55 -10.26 10.49 4.84
CA VAL A 55 -11.05 11.69 5.14
C VAL A 55 -10.88 12.12 6.59
N LEU A 56 -11.01 11.18 7.54
CA LEU A 56 -10.83 11.46 8.97
C LEU A 56 -9.42 11.99 9.25
N TRP A 57 -8.42 11.43 8.57
CA TRP A 57 -7.03 11.85 8.70
C TRP A 57 -6.74 13.22 8.10
N ALA A 58 -7.32 13.56 6.94
CA ALA A 58 -7.26 14.90 6.39
C ALA A 58 -7.83 15.94 7.37
N ALA A 59 -9.02 15.67 7.92
CA ALA A 59 -9.69 16.55 8.86
C ALA A 59 -8.90 16.71 10.16
N ALA A 60 -8.41 15.61 10.74
CA ALA A 60 -7.60 15.62 11.96
C ALA A 60 -6.28 16.37 11.76
N GLY A 61 -5.60 16.15 10.64
CA GLY A 61 -4.35 16.84 10.29
C GLY A 61 -4.54 18.36 10.14
N VAL A 62 -5.60 18.79 9.46
CA VAL A 62 -5.92 20.22 9.28
C VAL A 62 -6.34 20.87 10.61
N ALA A 63 -7.19 20.23 11.41
CA ALA A 63 -7.59 20.75 12.71
C ALA A 63 -6.41 20.88 13.68
N LEU A 64 -5.54 19.86 13.73
CA LEU A 64 -4.35 19.88 14.57
C LEU A 64 -3.37 20.96 14.13
N THR A 65 -3.11 21.10 12.83
CA THR A 65 -2.19 22.12 12.32
C THR A 65 -2.74 23.52 12.47
N ALA A 66 -4.04 23.73 12.29
CA ALA A 66 -4.70 24.98 12.60
C ALA A 66 -4.55 25.38 14.07
N PHE A 67 -4.74 24.42 14.98
CA PHE A 67 -4.56 24.63 16.41
C PHE A 67 -3.10 24.96 16.77
N LEU A 68 -2.15 24.21 16.21
CA LEU A 68 -0.72 24.37 16.47
C LEU A 68 -0.15 25.64 15.85
N ALA A 69 -0.52 25.98 14.62
CA ALA A 69 -0.02 27.16 13.91
C ALA A 69 -0.48 28.47 14.57
N GLY A 70 -1.49 28.42 15.45
CA GLY A 70 -1.91 29.58 16.24
C GLY A 70 -0.96 29.88 17.41
N ARG A 71 -0.05 28.94 17.73
CA ARG A 71 0.81 28.96 18.91
C ARG A 71 2.29 28.74 18.60
N LEU A 72 2.59 28.19 17.43
CA LEU A 72 3.93 27.78 16.99
C LEU A 72 4.27 28.43 15.63
N SER A 73 5.56 28.50 15.29
CA SER A 73 6.00 28.89 13.95
C SER A 73 5.73 27.77 12.94
N ALA A 74 5.71 28.09 11.64
CA ALA A 74 5.49 27.10 10.57
C ALA A 74 6.37 25.82 10.69
N PRO A 75 7.70 25.90 10.86
CA PRO A 75 8.53 24.70 11.00
C PRO A 75 8.26 23.95 12.31
N ALA A 76 7.92 24.66 13.40
CA ALA A 76 7.57 24.03 14.67
C ALA A 76 6.20 23.34 14.64
N THR A 77 5.28 23.82 13.80
CA THR A 77 3.96 23.20 13.58
C THR A 77 4.11 21.87 12.85
N LEU A 78 4.99 21.80 11.84
CA LEU A 78 5.31 20.55 11.13
C LEU A 78 5.96 19.53 12.07
N LEU A 79 6.99 19.94 12.82
CA LEU A 79 7.68 19.07 13.76
C LEU A 79 6.80 18.60 14.93
N ALA A 80 5.89 19.44 15.41
CA ALA A 80 4.97 19.08 16.49
C ALA A 80 3.79 18.22 16.02
N GLY A 81 3.44 18.29 14.73
CA GLY A 81 2.38 17.45 14.15
C GLY A 81 2.85 16.04 13.77
N LEU A 82 4.15 15.87 13.47
CA LEU A 82 4.73 14.59 13.05
C LEU A 82 4.49 13.44 14.05
N PRO A 83 4.69 13.62 15.38
CA PRO A 83 4.44 12.54 16.35
C PRO A 83 2.96 12.17 16.45
N VAL A 84 2.04 13.11 16.19
CA VAL A 84 0.60 12.85 16.23
C VAL A 84 0.15 12.09 14.99
N ALA A 85 0.70 12.45 13.81
CA ALA A 85 0.49 11.70 12.58
C ALA A 85 1.04 10.27 12.70
N PHE A 86 2.22 10.12 13.28
CA PHE A 86 2.85 8.82 13.53
C PHE A 86 2.07 8.00 14.56
N ALA A 87 1.59 8.62 15.65
CA ALA A 87 0.80 7.93 16.68
C ALA A 87 -0.53 7.39 16.14
N GLY A 88 -1.21 8.12 15.26
CA GLY A 88 -2.44 7.57 14.66
C GLY A 88 -2.18 6.62 13.49
N ALA A 89 -1.01 6.67 12.84
CA ALA A 89 -0.57 5.57 11.97
C ALA A 89 -0.31 4.28 12.77
N ILE A 90 0.28 4.38 13.97
CA ILE A 90 0.41 3.27 14.93
C ILE A 90 -0.96 2.79 15.42
N GLY A 91 -1.91 3.71 15.67
CA GLY A 91 -3.28 3.35 16.02
C GLY A 91 -4.02 2.60 14.91
N LEU A 92 -3.81 3.01 13.65
CA LEU A 92 -4.27 2.28 12.47
C LEU A 92 -3.63 0.90 12.37
N ALA A 93 -2.33 0.80 12.67
CA ALA A 93 -1.61 -0.46 12.67
C ALA A 93 -2.07 -1.44 13.76
N ALA A 94 -2.48 -0.92 14.92
CA ALA A 94 -3.08 -1.72 15.99
C ALA A 94 -4.51 -2.20 15.66
N TRP A 95 -5.21 -1.52 14.74
CA TRP A 95 -6.58 -1.85 14.34
C TRP A 95 -6.65 -2.72 13.08
N ALA A 96 -5.63 -2.67 12.22
CA ALA A 96 -5.56 -3.44 10.99
C ALA A 96 -5.00 -4.87 11.24
N PRO A 97 -5.55 -5.92 10.60
CA PRO A 97 -5.05 -7.29 10.76
C PRO A 97 -3.64 -7.47 10.17
N GLY A 98 -2.76 -8.25 10.82
CA GLY A 98 -1.55 -8.80 10.19
C GLY A 98 -0.18 -8.47 10.81
N GLY A 99 -0.10 -7.72 11.90
CA GLY A 99 1.17 -7.38 12.56
C GLY A 99 1.76 -8.52 13.40
N HIS A 100 3.05 -8.83 13.23
CA HIS A 100 3.76 -9.91 13.96
C HIS A 100 4.79 -9.40 14.97
N GLY A 101 4.86 -8.08 15.27
CA GLY A 101 5.86 -7.53 16.20
C GLY A 101 5.34 -6.47 17.19
N GLY A 102 4.06 -6.15 17.16
CA GLY A 102 3.46 -5.04 17.89
C GLY A 102 3.43 -3.74 17.07
N PRO A 103 2.46 -2.85 17.31
CA PRO A 103 2.07 -1.81 16.35
C PRO A 103 3.14 -0.74 16.08
N LEU A 104 4.11 -0.56 16.99
CA LEU A 104 5.26 0.31 16.76
C LEU A 104 6.30 -0.34 15.83
N ALA A 105 6.61 -1.61 16.06
CA ALA A 105 7.62 -2.34 15.28
C ALA A 105 7.14 -2.54 13.84
N ASP A 106 5.87 -2.88 13.67
CA ASP A 106 5.25 -3.06 12.36
C ASP A 106 5.31 -1.75 11.54
N VAL A 107 4.97 -0.60 12.14
CA VAL A 107 5.07 0.70 11.43
C VAL A 107 6.51 1.06 11.07
N LEU A 108 7.47 0.78 11.96
CA LEU A 108 8.88 1.10 11.70
C LEU A 108 9.51 0.24 10.60
N ASP A 109 9.15 -1.04 10.51
CA ASP A 109 9.63 -1.93 9.43
C ASP A 109 8.95 -1.61 8.08
N VAL A 110 7.68 -1.23 8.14
CA VAL A 110 6.86 -0.94 6.95
C VAL A 110 7.14 0.43 6.34
N LEU A 111 7.44 1.45 7.14
CA LEU A 111 7.67 2.83 6.69
C LEU A 111 8.60 2.97 5.47
N PRO A 112 9.79 2.32 5.41
CA PRO A 112 10.68 2.43 4.25
C PRO A 112 10.12 1.75 2.97
N ARG A 113 9.21 0.78 3.10
CA ARG A 113 8.66 -0.02 1.99
C ARG A 113 7.24 0.38 1.60
N ALA A 114 6.57 1.21 2.39
CA ALA A 114 5.16 1.59 2.17
C ALA A 114 4.94 2.30 0.82
N GLY A 115 5.90 3.11 0.39
CA GLY A 115 5.84 3.78 -0.91
C GLY A 115 5.93 2.81 -2.07
N SER A 116 6.89 1.87 -2.04
CA SER A 116 7.04 0.88 -3.12
C SER A 116 5.86 -0.09 -3.13
N ARG A 117 5.44 -0.64 -1.98
CA ARG A 117 4.30 -1.57 -1.90
C ARG A 117 2.98 -0.97 -2.38
N PHE A 118 2.73 0.31 -2.12
CA PHE A 118 1.57 1.00 -2.67
C PHE A 118 1.68 1.21 -4.20
N LEU A 119 2.89 1.46 -4.72
CA LEU A 119 3.11 1.70 -6.14
C LEU A 119 3.18 0.42 -6.98
N ASP A 120 3.61 -0.69 -6.37
CA ASP A 120 3.78 -2.03 -6.96
C ASP A 120 2.51 -2.89 -6.81
N GLY A 121 1.60 -2.53 -5.89
CA GLY A 121 0.36 -3.24 -5.66
C GLY A 121 -0.64 -3.05 -6.80
N ALA A 122 -1.06 -4.14 -7.44
CA ALA A 122 -2.14 -4.12 -8.41
C ALA A 122 -3.49 -3.86 -7.70
N PRO A 123 -4.36 -2.97 -8.22
CA PRO A 123 -5.73 -2.84 -7.75
C PRO A 123 -6.50 -4.16 -7.94
N PRO A 124 -7.34 -4.59 -6.98
CA PRO A 124 -7.59 -3.95 -5.69
C PRO A 124 -6.48 -4.23 -4.66
N VAL A 125 -5.84 -3.16 -4.20
CA VAL A 125 -4.80 -3.16 -3.17
C VAL A 125 -5.40 -3.60 -1.83
N PRO A 126 -4.79 -4.55 -1.09
CA PRO A 126 -5.34 -4.99 0.18
C PRO A 126 -5.35 -3.85 1.20
N PHE A 127 -6.43 -3.77 2.00
CA PHE A 127 -6.57 -2.81 3.10
C PHE A 127 -5.67 -3.20 4.30
N MET A 128 -4.38 -2.83 4.21
CA MET A 128 -3.35 -3.20 5.18
C MET A 128 -2.52 -1.98 5.58
N VAL A 129 -1.79 -2.07 6.69
CA VAL A 129 -0.96 -0.97 7.22
C VAL A 129 0.08 -0.52 6.21
N ASP A 130 0.69 -1.48 5.51
CA ASP A 130 1.78 -1.27 4.56
C ASP A 130 1.38 -0.59 3.26
N THR A 131 0.13 -0.75 2.86
CA THR A 131 -0.43 -0.07 1.69
C THR A 131 -1.13 1.25 2.06
N LEU A 132 -1.66 1.39 3.29
CA LEU A 132 -2.36 2.60 3.74
C LEU A 132 -1.43 3.70 4.27
N LEU A 133 -0.27 3.34 4.82
CA LEU A 133 0.63 4.28 5.49
C LEU A 133 1.09 5.42 4.56
N PHE A 134 1.41 5.12 3.31
CA PHE A 134 1.88 6.11 2.35
C PHE A 134 0.79 7.15 2.00
N PRO A 135 -0.43 6.77 1.56
CA PRO A 135 -1.51 7.73 1.32
C PRO A 135 -1.91 8.53 2.58
N VAL A 136 -1.91 7.89 3.75
CA VAL A 136 -2.17 8.55 5.04
C VAL A 136 -1.17 9.68 5.31
N LEU A 137 0.12 9.43 5.15
CA LEU A 137 1.17 10.44 5.35
C LEU A 137 1.10 11.56 4.30
N ALA A 138 0.80 11.21 3.05
CA ALA A 138 0.68 12.16 1.96
C ALA A 138 -0.51 13.13 2.17
N VAL A 139 -1.67 12.62 2.57
CA VAL A 139 -2.86 13.42 2.91
C VAL A 139 -2.60 14.33 4.11
N TRP A 140 -1.93 13.81 5.15
CA TRP A 140 -1.55 14.61 6.31
C TRP A 140 -0.61 15.76 5.92
N LEU A 141 0.48 15.46 5.19
CA LEU A 141 1.44 16.45 4.70
C LEU A 141 0.73 17.51 3.84
N GLY A 142 -0.15 17.09 2.94
CA GLY A 142 -0.93 17.98 2.08
C GLY A 142 -1.81 18.96 2.88
N GLY A 143 -2.55 18.45 3.87
CA GLY A 143 -3.34 19.28 4.79
C GLY A 143 -2.48 20.27 5.58
N THR A 144 -1.34 19.82 6.11
CA THR A 144 -0.43 20.69 6.88
C THR A 144 0.14 21.82 6.03
N ALA A 145 0.56 21.52 4.80
CA ALA A 145 1.10 22.49 3.86
C ALA A 145 0.02 23.50 3.44
N GLY A 146 -1.21 23.04 3.20
CA GLY A 146 -2.35 23.91 2.88
C GLY A 146 -2.64 24.94 3.96
N VAL A 147 -2.69 24.53 5.22
CA VAL A 147 -2.91 25.44 6.37
C VAL A 147 -1.79 26.45 6.52
N LEU A 148 -0.53 26.03 6.36
CA LEU A 148 0.62 26.93 6.46
C LEU A 148 0.66 27.94 5.30
N ALA A 149 0.36 27.49 4.08
CA ALA A 149 0.27 28.34 2.90
C ALA A 149 -0.86 29.39 3.04
N TRP A 150 -2.03 28.96 3.51
CA TRP A 150 -3.15 29.87 3.81
C TRP A 150 -2.73 30.96 4.81
N ARG A 151 -2.06 30.57 5.90
CA ARG A 151 -1.59 31.50 6.93
C ARG A 151 -0.44 32.41 6.49
N SER A 152 0.30 32.02 5.46
CA SER A 152 1.32 32.87 4.84
C SER A 152 0.74 33.99 3.95
N GLY A 153 -0.59 34.05 3.81
CA GLY A 153 -1.28 35.05 2.98
C GLY A 153 -1.29 34.69 1.49
N ARG A 154 -1.01 33.43 1.13
CA ARG A 154 -0.94 32.93 -0.25
C ARG A 154 -2.04 31.90 -0.50
N PRO A 155 -3.28 32.34 -0.81
CA PRO A 155 -4.44 31.46 -0.89
C PRO A 155 -4.36 30.45 -2.04
N LEU A 156 -3.76 30.83 -3.18
CA LEU A 156 -3.59 29.95 -4.34
C LEU A 156 -2.62 28.79 -4.06
N THR A 157 -1.55 29.06 -3.30
CA THR A 157 -0.58 28.01 -2.93
C THR A 157 -1.14 27.02 -1.89
N ALA A 158 -2.24 27.37 -1.21
CA ALA A 158 -2.88 26.50 -0.23
C ALA A 158 -3.61 25.31 -0.88
N LEU A 159 -3.99 25.43 -2.15
CA LEU A 159 -4.64 24.38 -2.93
C LEU A 159 -3.65 23.43 -3.62
N ALA A 160 -2.40 23.88 -3.83
CA ALA A 160 -1.39 23.14 -4.56
C ALA A 160 -1.15 21.71 -4.01
N PRO A 161 -1.11 21.46 -2.69
CA PRO A 161 -0.91 20.10 -2.20
C PRO A 161 -2.10 19.17 -2.51
N GLY A 162 -3.34 19.66 -2.38
CA GLY A 162 -4.54 18.89 -2.70
C GLY A 162 -4.66 18.58 -4.19
N THR A 163 -4.31 19.55 -5.06
CA THR A 163 -4.27 19.33 -6.51
C THR A 163 -3.21 18.30 -6.91
N VAL A 164 -2.02 18.36 -6.29
CA VAL A 164 -0.94 17.39 -6.57
C VAL A 164 -1.36 15.98 -6.17
N LEU A 165 -1.96 15.81 -4.98
CA LEU A 165 -2.45 14.51 -4.54
C LEU A 165 -3.53 13.95 -5.47
N LEU A 166 -4.45 14.79 -5.95
CA LEU A 166 -5.50 14.38 -6.89
C LEU A 166 -4.92 13.96 -8.25
N VAL A 167 -3.94 14.70 -8.78
CA VAL A 167 -3.26 14.35 -10.04
C VAL A 167 -2.49 13.04 -9.89
N CYS A 168 -1.79 12.84 -8.78
CA CYS A 168 -1.10 11.59 -8.48
C CYS A 168 -2.07 10.41 -8.34
N ALA A 169 -3.25 10.61 -7.74
CA ALA A 169 -4.29 9.60 -7.62
C ALA A 169 -4.91 9.24 -8.98
N ALA A 170 -5.17 10.23 -9.84
CA ALA A 170 -5.67 9.99 -11.19
C ALA A 170 -4.63 9.22 -12.04
N ALA A 171 -3.34 9.55 -11.91
CA ALA A 171 -2.25 8.83 -12.55
C ALA A 171 -2.04 7.38 -12.02
N ALA A 172 -2.66 7.04 -10.89
CA ALA A 172 -2.61 5.70 -10.30
C ALA A 172 -3.77 4.78 -10.73
N GLY A 173 -4.63 5.21 -11.67
CA GLY A 173 -5.69 4.36 -12.24
C GLY A 173 -7.07 4.50 -11.58
N GLY A 174 -7.34 5.62 -10.91
CA GLY A 174 -8.67 5.88 -10.33
C GLY A 174 -9.69 6.33 -11.38
N ASP A 175 -10.48 5.40 -11.94
CA ASP A 175 -11.56 5.72 -12.88
C ASP A 175 -12.67 6.62 -12.29
N ALA A 176 -12.72 6.75 -10.95
CA ALA A 176 -13.74 7.50 -10.21
C ALA A 176 -13.27 8.90 -9.72
N ALA A 177 -12.41 9.60 -10.48
CA ALA A 177 -11.86 10.90 -10.07
C ALA A 177 -12.86 12.09 -10.13
N VAL A 178 -14.07 11.92 -10.67
CA VAL A 178 -15.02 13.02 -10.93
C VAL A 178 -15.50 13.70 -9.64
N TRP A 179 -15.93 12.95 -8.64
CA TRP A 179 -16.40 13.48 -7.36
C TRP A 179 -15.29 14.11 -6.50
N PRO A 180 -14.11 13.49 -6.38
CA PRO A 180 -12.93 14.14 -5.80
C PRO A 180 -12.56 15.48 -6.47
N ALA A 181 -12.60 15.55 -7.80
CA ALA A 181 -12.31 16.79 -8.53
C ALA A 181 -13.35 17.89 -8.23
N CYS A 182 -14.63 17.53 -8.15
CA CYS A 182 -15.69 18.46 -7.76
C CYS A 182 -15.50 18.98 -6.32
N LEU A 183 -15.10 18.11 -5.39
CA LEU A 183 -14.83 18.49 -3.99
C LEU A 183 -13.68 19.50 -3.90
N LEU A 184 -12.61 19.29 -4.67
CA LEU A 184 -11.48 20.21 -4.74
C LEU A 184 -11.87 21.56 -5.35
N ALA A 185 -12.67 21.55 -6.42
CA ALA A 185 -13.15 22.78 -7.07
C ALA A 185 -14.05 23.62 -6.13
N CYS A 186 -14.96 22.98 -5.40
CA CYS A 186 -15.78 23.63 -4.38
C CYS A 186 -14.92 24.25 -3.27
N SER A 187 -13.91 23.51 -2.81
CA SER A 187 -12.96 23.99 -1.79
C SER A 187 -12.18 25.22 -2.27
N ALA A 188 -11.74 25.21 -3.53
CA ALA A 188 -11.04 26.34 -4.15
C ALA A 188 -11.94 27.59 -4.24
N ALA A 189 -13.19 27.42 -4.64
CA ALA A 189 -14.16 28.49 -4.77
C ALA A 189 -14.43 29.18 -3.41
N VAL A 190 -14.55 28.39 -2.33
CA VAL A 190 -14.70 28.90 -0.95
C VAL A 190 -13.47 29.70 -0.51
N LEU A 191 -12.25 29.18 -0.72
CA LEU A 191 -11.02 29.87 -0.34
C LEU A 191 -10.81 31.18 -1.11
N LEU A 192 -11.15 31.22 -2.40
CA LEU A 192 -11.09 32.42 -3.21
C LEU A 192 -12.09 33.49 -2.72
N ALA A 193 -13.33 33.08 -2.42
CA ALA A 193 -14.36 33.98 -1.88
C ALA A 193 -13.93 34.62 -0.55
N LEU A 194 -13.24 33.87 0.31
CA LEU A 194 -12.69 34.36 1.57
C LEU A 194 -11.50 35.31 1.35
N SER A 195 -10.58 34.99 0.44
CA SER A 195 -9.39 35.81 0.16
C SER A 195 -9.69 37.17 -0.49
N ALA A 196 -10.82 37.29 -1.19
CA ALA A 196 -11.29 38.55 -1.77
C ALA A 196 -11.89 39.50 -0.71
N GLY A 197 -12.22 39.00 0.49
CA GLY A 197 -12.76 39.81 1.59
C GLY A 197 -11.72 40.70 2.27
N ASP A 198 -10.49 40.22 2.43
CA ASP A 198 -9.44 40.94 3.18
C ASP A 198 -8.76 42.06 2.38
N ARG A 199 -8.74 41.97 1.05
CA ARG A 199 -8.06 42.97 0.19
C ARG A 199 -8.79 44.31 0.06
N THR A 200 -10.08 44.38 0.41
CA THR A 200 -10.83 45.65 0.39
C THR A 200 -10.72 46.47 1.67
N ALA A 201 -10.26 45.89 2.79
CA ALA A 201 -10.10 46.63 4.05
C ALA A 201 -8.77 47.40 4.13
N GLY A 202 -7.74 46.99 3.37
CA GLY A 202 -6.42 47.63 3.37
C GLY A 202 -6.26 48.83 2.44
N CYS A 203 -7.03 48.91 1.35
CA CYS A 203 -6.89 49.99 0.37
C CYS A 203 -7.63 51.29 0.77
N ALA A 204 -8.52 51.26 1.75
CA ALA A 204 -9.23 52.45 2.24
C ALA A 204 -8.42 53.28 3.25
N ALA A 205 -7.26 52.79 3.71
CA ALA A 205 -6.46 53.45 4.75
C ALA A 205 -5.24 54.24 4.22
N VAL A 206 -4.98 54.24 2.91
CA VAL A 206 -3.82 54.95 2.30
C VAL A 206 -4.25 56.02 1.27
N ALA A 207 -5.52 56.05 0.85
CA ALA A 207 -6.07 57.10 -0.01
C ALA A 207 -6.93 58.07 0.82
N GLY A 208 -6.27 58.87 1.65
CA GLY A 208 -6.89 59.90 2.49
C GLY A 208 -6.19 61.25 2.33
N ALA A 209 -5.78 61.60 1.11
CA ALA A 209 -5.43 62.97 0.75
C ALA A 209 -6.49 63.46 -0.25
N ARG A 210 -7.37 64.34 0.26
CA ARG A 210 -8.21 65.33 -0.44
C ARG A 210 -8.94 64.85 -1.70
N PHE A 211 -10.25 64.70 -1.58
CA PHE A 211 -11.19 65.35 -2.50
C PHE A 211 -12.52 65.58 -1.76
N GLU A 212 -13.00 66.81 -1.89
CA GLU A 212 -14.21 67.36 -1.31
C GLU A 212 -15.16 67.60 -2.49
N GLU A 213 -16.28 66.89 -2.55
CA GLU A 213 -17.50 67.36 -3.23
C GLU A 213 -18.71 66.51 -2.77
N ALA A 214 -19.80 67.20 -2.45
CA ALA A 214 -21.09 66.68 -2.00
C ALA A 214 -21.75 65.81 -3.11
N ASP A 215 -22.64 64.85 -2.87
CA ASP A 215 -23.99 65.01 -2.35
C ASP A 215 -24.65 63.61 -2.18
N SER A 216 -25.92 63.59 -1.84
CA SER A 216 -26.53 62.76 -0.81
C SER A 216 -27.41 61.58 -1.30
N GLY A 217 -27.62 60.60 -0.40
CA GLY A 217 -28.91 59.90 -0.25
C GLY A 217 -29.08 58.49 -0.85
N ALA A 218 -29.49 57.55 0.02
CA ALA A 218 -29.99 56.18 -0.22
C ALA A 218 -28.94 55.12 -0.63
N GLY A 219 -28.74 53.99 0.04
CA GLY A 219 -29.53 53.30 1.07
C GLY A 219 -29.30 51.80 0.86
N ARG A 220 -28.61 51.14 1.81
CA ARG A 220 -28.72 49.71 2.18
C ARG A 220 -28.92 48.60 1.10
N ALA A 221 -28.54 48.79 -0.17
CA ALA A 221 -28.70 47.77 -1.22
C ALA A 221 -27.37 47.20 -1.77
N GLY A 222 -26.26 47.40 -1.05
CA GLY A 222 -24.92 47.00 -1.51
C GLY A 222 -24.44 45.60 -1.12
N SER A 223 -25.07 44.92 -0.14
CA SER A 223 -24.58 43.61 0.35
C SER A 223 -25.13 42.43 -0.47
N GLY A 224 -26.38 42.50 -0.92
CA GLY A 224 -27.03 41.44 -1.71
C GLY A 224 -26.41 41.27 -3.10
N ARG A 225 -26.12 42.38 -3.79
CA ARG A 225 -25.52 42.37 -5.14
C ARG A 225 -24.07 41.85 -5.17
N ARG A 226 -23.35 41.94 -4.04
CA ARG A 226 -21.99 41.40 -3.90
C ARG A 226 -21.98 39.90 -3.59
N TRP A 227 -23.00 39.40 -2.90
CA TRP A 227 -23.21 37.96 -2.67
C TRP A 227 -23.69 37.24 -3.93
N THR A 228 -24.60 37.84 -4.70
CA THR A 228 -25.09 37.24 -5.94
C THR A 228 -24.00 37.12 -6.99
N VAL A 229 -23.14 38.13 -7.17
CA VAL A 229 -21.99 38.06 -8.10
C VAL A 229 -20.95 37.01 -7.67
N ARG A 230 -20.77 36.79 -6.35
CA ARG A 230 -19.87 35.75 -5.80
C ARG A 230 -20.42 34.34 -5.98
N LEU A 231 -21.72 34.16 -5.75
CA LEU A 231 -22.40 32.88 -5.92
C LEU A 231 -22.47 32.50 -7.40
N LEU A 232 -22.70 33.49 -8.28
CA LEU A 232 -22.64 33.32 -9.74
C LEU A 232 -21.22 32.96 -10.21
N GLY A 233 -20.18 33.55 -9.62
CA GLY A 233 -18.78 33.20 -9.90
C GLY A 233 -18.41 31.78 -9.44
N CYS A 234 -18.84 31.35 -8.25
CA CYS A 234 -18.68 29.97 -7.80
C CYS A 234 -19.42 28.98 -8.70
N VAL A 235 -20.69 29.28 -9.05
CA VAL A 235 -21.50 28.42 -9.94
C VAL A 235 -20.89 28.35 -11.33
N ALA A 236 -20.36 29.46 -11.86
CA ALA A 236 -19.68 29.49 -13.15
C ALA A 236 -18.38 28.67 -13.14
N VAL A 237 -17.59 28.71 -12.06
CA VAL A 237 -16.39 27.88 -11.93
C VAL A 237 -16.74 26.41 -11.74
N CYS A 238 -17.74 26.09 -10.92
CA CYS A 238 -18.20 24.70 -10.75
C CYS A 238 -18.81 24.13 -12.02
N ALA A 239 -19.58 24.93 -12.78
CA ALA A 239 -20.12 24.53 -14.08
C ALA A 239 -19.03 24.41 -15.15
N ALA A 240 -18.06 25.34 -15.17
CA ALA A 240 -16.91 25.25 -16.06
C ALA A 240 -16.06 24.02 -15.77
N VAL A 241 -15.86 23.64 -14.50
CA VAL A 241 -15.16 22.39 -14.14
C VAL A 241 -16.01 21.15 -14.41
N ALA A 242 -17.32 21.17 -14.14
CA ALA A 242 -18.22 20.06 -14.42
C ALA A 242 -18.37 19.77 -15.93
N VAL A 243 -18.16 20.77 -16.79
CA VAL A 243 -18.19 20.63 -18.26
C VAL A 243 -16.79 20.42 -18.83
N ALA A 244 -15.78 21.17 -18.37
CA ALA A 244 -14.42 21.07 -18.87
C ALA A 244 -13.67 19.87 -18.32
N ALA A 245 -13.97 19.35 -17.11
CA ALA A 245 -13.29 18.16 -16.61
C ALA A 245 -13.67 16.91 -17.41
N PRO A 246 -14.95 16.60 -17.71
CA PRO A 246 -15.29 15.47 -18.56
C PRO A 246 -14.81 15.65 -20.00
N VAL A 247 -14.79 16.87 -20.55
CA VAL A 247 -14.32 17.13 -21.92
C VAL A 247 -12.79 17.11 -22.02
N ALA A 248 -12.09 17.67 -21.03
CA ALA A 248 -10.63 17.58 -20.92
C ALA A 248 -10.19 16.14 -20.67
N LEU A 249 -10.93 15.35 -19.87
CA LEU A 249 -10.68 13.93 -19.63
C LEU A 249 -11.13 13.04 -20.80
N ALA A 250 -12.18 13.39 -21.54
CA ALA A 250 -12.61 12.67 -22.73
C ALA A 250 -11.69 12.90 -23.93
N GLY A 251 -11.03 14.06 -23.99
CA GLY A 251 -9.94 14.36 -24.93
C GLY A 251 -8.57 13.86 -24.45
N TRP A 252 -8.38 13.68 -23.14
CA TRP A 252 -7.25 12.95 -22.55
C TRP A 252 -7.50 11.45 -22.65
N ARG A 253 -7.29 10.90 -23.84
CA ARG A 253 -6.71 9.55 -23.89
C ARG A 253 -5.26 9.72 -23.50
N ALA A 254 -4.98 9.59 -22.21
CA ALA A 254 -3.65 9.16 -21.83
C ALA A 254 -3.48 7.79 -22.46
N GLU A 255 -2.85 7.72 -23.64
CA GLU A 255 -1.79 6.72 -23.72
C GLU A 255 -0.90 7.03 -22.52
N PRO A 256 -0.77 6.12 -21.53
CA PRO A 256 -0.07 6.43 -20.31
C PRO A 256 1.39 6.76 -20.61
N VAL A 257 1.72 8.04 -20.79
CA VAL A 257 3.11 8.50 -20.77
C VAL A 257 3.47 8.71 -19.31
N GLY A 258 3.68 7.58 -18.65
CA GLY A 258 4.17 7.39 -17.30
C GLY A 258 4.64 5.94 -17.17
N PRO A 259 5.41 5.54 -16.14
CA PRO A 259 6.10 4.24 -16.07
C PRO A 259 5.18 3.00 -16.00
N ARG A 260 3.88 3.18 -16.23
CA ARG A 260 2.82 2.19 -16.27
C ARG A 260 2.22 2.17 -17.68
N GLY A 261 3.01 1.78 -18.66
CA GLY A 261 2.50 1.38 -19.97
C GLY A 261 2.43 -0.14 -20.00
N ASP A 262 1.26 -0.74 -20.24
CA ASP A 262 0.96 -2.14 -20.61
C ASP A 262 1.78 -3.30 -20.01
N GLY A 263 2.50 -3.00 -18.95
CA GLY A 263 3.44 -3.84 -18.25
C GLY A 263 3.25 -3.56 -16.78
N GLY A 264 2.35 -4.32 -16.15
CA GLY A 264 2.68 -4.77 -14.79
C GLY A 264 4.11 -5.32 -14.87
N SER A 265 4.99 -4.92 -13.95
CA SER A 265 6.39 -5.36 -13.97
C SER A 265 6.40 -6.88 -14.12
N GLN A 266 6.66 -7.34 -15.34
CA GLN A 266 6.69 -8.77 -15.64
C GLN A 266 7.77 -9.32 -14.74
N VAL A 267 7.36 -10.23 -13.87
CA VAL A 267 8.32 -10.88 -13.00
C VAL A 267 8.98 -11.95 -13.86
N ALA A 268 10.27 -11.79 -14.11
CA ALA A 268 11.03 -12.84 -14.73
C ALA A 268 11.10 -14.03 -13.75
N ALA A 269 10.62 -15.18 -14.18
CA ALA A 269 10.93 -16.43 -13.53
C ALA A 269 12.47 -16.63 -13.55
N GLN A 270 13.02 -17.23 -12.50
CA GLN A 270 14.42 -17.64 -12.56
C GLN A 270 14.62 -18.65 -13.70
N PRO A 271 15.73 -18.59 -14.44
CA PRO A 271 16.03 -19.57 -15.46
C PRO A 271 16.05 -20.97 -14.84
N ALA A 272 15.21 -21.85 -15.34
CA ALA A 272 15.15 -23.26 -14.95
C ALA A 272 15.19 -24.15 -16.19
N PRO A 273 15.69 -25.39 -16.07
CA PRO A 273 15.63 -26.37 -17.15
C PRO A 273 14.19 -26.60 -17.63
N ASN A 274 14.05 -27.10 -18.87
CA ASN A 274 12.74 -27.38 -19.44
C ASN A 274 12.00 -28.44 -18.61
N PRO A 275 10.77 -28.16 -18.12
CA PRO A 275 9.95 -29.09 -17.35
C PRO A 275 9.78 -30.48 -17.98
N LEU A 276 9.65 -30.58 -19.31
CA LEU A 276 9.50 -31.87 -19.99
C LEU A 276 10.75 -32.76 -19.87
N GLY A 277 11.93 -32.15 -19.78
CA GLY A 277 13.18 -32.87 -19.67
C GLY A 277 13.32 -33.66 -18.36
N TYR A 278 12.57 -33.29 -17.32
CA TYR A 278 12.58 -34.01 -16.05
C TYR A 278 11.83 -35.34 -16.11
N LEU A 279 10.81 -35.47 -16.97
CA LEU A 279 9.91 -36.63 -16.94
C LEU A 279 10.63 -37.96 -17.20
N SER A 280 11.56 -37.99 -18.16
CA SER A 280 12.36 -39.20 -18.44
C SER A 280 13.31 -39.54 -17.29
N ALA A 281 13.90 -38.55 -16.64
CA ALA A 281 14.75 -38.75 -15.46
C ALA A 281 13.95 -39.22 -14.24
N TRP A 282 12.78 -38.64 -14.00
CA TRP A 282 11.87 -39.00 -12.91
C TRP A 282 11.22 -40.36 -13.09
N ALA A 283 10.95 -40.76 -14.33
CA ALA A 283 10.49 -42.12 -14.63
C ALA A 283 11.54 -43.19 -14.29
N ALA A 284 12.84 -42.85 -14.35
CA ALA A 284 13.92 -43.75 -13.98
C ALA A 284 14.12 -43.88 -12.46
N ASP A 285 13.66 -42.91 -11.68
CA ASP A 285 13.71 -42.88 -10.21
C ASP A 285 12.38 -42.35 -9.64
N PRO A 286 11.34 -43.20 -9.54
CA PRO A 286 9.96 -42.79 -9.27
C PRO A 286 9.65 -42.54 -7.77
N ASP A 287 10.58 -42.83 -6.86
CA ASP A 287 10.31 -42.87 -5.42
C ASP A 287 10.65 -41.54 -4.70
N THR A 288 11.17 -40.54 -5.41
CA THR A 288 11.57 -39.26 -4.82
C THR A 288 10.34 -38.39 -4.53
N VAL A 289 10.20 -37.93 -3.29
CA VAL A 289 9.07 -37.09 -2.87
C VAL A 289 9.25 -35.66 -3.37
N LEU A 290 8.29 -35.17 -4.15
CA LEU A 290 8.31 -33.81 -4.68
C LEU A 290 7.50 -32.83 -3.82
N MET A 291 6.35 -33.27 -3.34
CA MET A 291 5.47 -32.46 -2.49
C MET A 291 4.52 -33.32 -1.67
N THR A 292 4.09 -32.76 -0.54
CA THR A 292 3.02 -33.30 0.30
C THR A 292 1.80 -32.39 0.28
N VAL A 293 0.62 -33.01 0.18
CA VAL A 293 -0.64 -32.32 -0.07
C VAL A 293 -1.65 -32.71 1.00
N ARG A 294 -2.27 -31.71 1.64
CA ARG A 294 -3.41 -31.92 2.54
C ARG A 294 -4.69 -31.47 1.84
N SER A 295 -5.57 -32.42 1.55
CA SER A 295 -6.89 -32.16 0.98
C SER A 295 -7.89 -33.25 1.40
N ASN A 296 -9.18 -32.94 1.31
CA ASN A 296 -10.25 -33.91 1.55
C ASN A 296 -10.44 -34.88 0.37
N ARG A 297 -9.86 -34.59 -0.79
CA ARG A 297 -10.00 -35.37 -2.03
C ARG A 297 -8.65 -35.51 -2.74
N ALA A 298 -8.57 -36.47 -3.65
CA ALA A 298 -7.48 -36.58 -4.60
C ALA A 298 -7.58 -35.42 -5.61
N ASN A 299 -6.49 -34.66 -5.81
CA ASN A 299 -6.45 -33.55 -6.75
C ASN A 299 -5.31 -33.76 -7.75
N GLN A 300 -5.58 -33.54 -9.02
CA GLN A 300 -4.52 -33.42 -10.03
C GLN A 300 -3.94 -32.00 -9.99
N PHE A 301 -2.62 -31.89 -10.12
CA PHE A 301 -1.91 -30.62 -10.06
C PHE A 301 -1.30 -30.26 -11.41
N ARG A 302 -1.61 -29.07 -11.91
CA ARG A 302 -0.89 -28.44 -13.02
C ARG A 302 0.38 -27.78 -12.47
N TRP A 303 1.50 -28.00 -13.13
CA TRP A 303 2.77 -27.37 -12.77
C TRP A 303 3.17 -26.28 -13.77
N VAL A 304 3.27 -26.61 -15.06
CA VAL A 304 3.67 -25.66 -16.12
C VAL A 304 2.93 -25.94 -17.42
N ALA A 305 2.44 -24.88 -18.07
CA ALA A 305 1.94 -24.93 -19.44
C ALA A 305 3.01 -24.45 -20.46
N LEU A 306 3.17 -25.22 -21.53
CA LEU A 306 4.18 -25.05 -22.57
C LEU A 306 3.47 -24.89 -23.92
N ALA A 307 3.58 -23.70 -24.53
CA ALA A 307 2.86 -23.39 -25.75
C ALA A 307 3.75 -22.99 -26.93
N ASP A 308 4.91 -22.39 -26.69
CA ASP A 308 5.74 -21.94 -27.81
C ASP A 308 6.61 -23.11 -28.28
N PHE A 309 6.35 -23.59 -29.50
CA PHE A 309 7.05 -24.73 -30.08
C PHE A 309 7.98 -24.28 -31.21
N THR A 310 9.28 -24.56 -31.05
CA THR A 310 10.31 -24.16 -32.03
C THR A 310 10.57 -25.21 -33.10
N GLY A 311 9.96 -26.39 -32.98
CA GLY A 311 10.32 -27.59 -33.76
C GLY A 311 11.35 -28.48 -33.08
N THR A 312 12.11 -27.95 -32.12
CA THR A 312 13.07 -28.72 -31.32
C THR A 312 12.68 -28.81 -29.86
N THR A 313 11.98 -27.79 -29.33
CA THR A 313 11.57 -27.76 -27.93
C THR A 313 10.26 -27.03 -27.70
N TRP A 314 9.57 -27.39 -26.61
CA TRP A 314 8.41 -26.66 -26.08
C TRP A 314 8.86 -25.71 -24.96
N LEU A 315 8.51 -24.43 -25.08
CA LEU A 315 8.91 -23.41 -24.12
C LEU A 315 7.75 -23.01 -23.19
N PRO A 316 8.05 -22.74 -21.91
CA PRO A 316 7.05 -22.25 -20.97
C PRO A 316 6.57 -20.85 -21.33
N GLU A 317 5.28 -20.64 -21.12
CA GLU A 317 4.66 -19.32 -21.24
C GLU A 317 5.07 -18.44 -20.04
N GLY A 318 5.38 -17.16 -20.28
CA GLY A 318 6.23 -16.39 -19.36
C GLY A 318 5.80 -14.97 -19.04
N ARG A 319 4.50 -14.66 -18.97
CA ARG A 319 4.02 -13.30 -18.65
C ARG A 319 3.55 -13.14 -17.21
N TYR A 320 4.36 -13.62 -16.27
CA TYR A 320 4.01 -13.61 -14.85
C TYR A 320 3.86 -12.20 -14.28
N ARG A 321 2.79 -12.01 -13.51
CA ARG A 321 2.50 -10.78 -12.78
C ARG A 321 2.39 -11.10 -11.30
N THR A 322 2.95 -10.26 -10.44
CA THR A 322 2.80 -10.41 -8.99
C THR A 322 1.32 -10.36 -8.61
N THR A 323 0.85 -11.34 -7.83
CA THR A 323 -0.53 -11.40 -7.37
C THR A 323 -0.63 -11.34 -5.86
N GLY A 324 -1.76 -10.84 -5.38
CA GLY A 324 -2.18 -11.09 -4.00
C GLY A 324 -2.73 -12.52 -3.85
N ARG A 325 -3.47 -12.76 -2.77
CA ARG A 325 -4.07 -14.07 -2.51
C ARG A 325 -5.11 -14.50 -3.55
N LEU A 326 -5.80 -13.54 -4.18
CA LEU A 326 -6.83 -13.82 -5.19
C LEU A 326 -6.24 -13.69 -6.59
N LEU A 327 -6.55 -14.67 -7.44
CA LEU A 327 -6.11 -14.72 -8.83
C LEU A 327 -7.24 -14.23 -9.76
N PRO A 328 -6.90 -13.70 -10.95
CA PRO A 328 -7.87 -13.39 -11.99
C PRO A 328 -8.74 -14.60 -12.32
N ALA A 329 -10.03 -14.38 -12.56
CA ALA A 329 -10.91 -15.46 -13.01
C ALA A 329 -10.50 -15.92 -14.42
N PRO A 330 -10.58 -17.24 -14.72
CA PRO A 330 -10.37 -17.74 -16.08
C PRO A 330 -11.44 -17.21 -17.03
N GLU A 331 -11.06 -16.93 -18.27
CA GLU A 331 -11.97 -16.55 -19.35
C GLU A 331 -11.80 -17.52 -20.55
N PRO A 332 -12.85 -18.31 -20.91
CA PRO A 332 -14.16 -18.42 -20.26
C PRO A 332 -14.10 -19.13 -18.89
N GLU A 333 -15.17 -18.98 -18.08
CA GLU A 333 -15.28 -19.75 -16.83
C GLU A 333 -15.41 -21.25 -17.14
N PRO A 334 -14.81 -22.14 -16.34
CA PRO A 334 -14.77 -23.55 -16.68
C PRO A 334 -16.16 -24.17 -16.49
N PRO A 335 -16.65 -24.98 -17.46
CA PRO A 335 -18.00 -25.54 -17.42
C PRO A 335 -18.17 -26.56 -16.28
N ASN A 336 -19.35 -26.56 -15.65
CA ASN A 336 -19.73 -27.46 -14.56
C ASN A 336 -18.65 -27.59 -13.47
N ALA A 337 -17.93 -26.51 -13.16
CA ALA A 337 -16.76 -26.59 -12.30
C ALA A 337 -17.10 -26.86 -10.83
N SER A 338 -16.29 -27.69 -10.17
CA SER A 338 -16.32 -27.84 -8.72
C SER A 338 -15.10 -27.14 -8.11
N ARG A 339 -15.33 -26.38 -7.03
CA ARG A 339 -14.24 -25.72 -6.32
C ARG A 339 -13.52 -26.72 -5.42
N GLN A 340 -12.21 -26.80 -5.59
CA GLN A 340 -11.33 -27.66 -4.81
C GLN A 340 -10.25 -26.83 -4.13
N GLU A 341 -9.81 -27.27 -2.96
CA GLU A 341 -8.81 -26.60 -2.14
C GLU A 341 -7.83 -27.62 -1.57
N ALA A 342 -6.55 -27.27 -1.56
CA ALA A 342 -5.51 -28.07 -0.95
C ALA A 342 -4.42 -27.17 -0.36
N THR A 343 -3.79 -27.66 0.72
CA THR A 343 -2.54 -27.10 1.22
C THR A 343 -1.39 -27.94 0.69
N VAL A 344 -0.50 -27.31 -0.06
CA VAL A 344 0.65 -27.93 -0.72
C VAL A 344 1.92 -27.51 0.03
N THR A 345 2.77 -28.49 0.36
CA THR A 345 4.11 -28.26 0.89
C THR A 345 5.11 -28.85 -0.10
N VAL A 346 5.92 -27.98 -0.70
CA VAL A 346 6.87 -28.35 -1.73
C VAL A 346 8.19 -28.76 -1.08
N GLU A 347 8.70 -29.94 -1.45
CA GLU A 347 9.93 -30.50 -0.88
C GLU A 347 11.09 -30.36 -1.85
N GLU A 348 11.16 -31.22 -2.88
CA GLU A 348 12.29 -31.29 -3.82
C GLU A 348 11.95 -30.83 -5.25
N LEU A 349 10.83 -30.12 -5.44
CA LEU A 349 10.40 -29.69 -6.77
C LEU A 349 11.34 -28.60 -7.35
N PRO A 350 11.95 -28.82 -8.53
CA PRO A 350 12.94 -27.90 -9.08
C PRO A 350 12.32 -26.64 -9.68
N GLY A 351 13.10 -25.57 -9.76
CA GLY A 351 12.69 -24.34 -10.45
C GLY A 351 11.62 -23.52 -9.70
N PRO A 352 11.12 -22.44 -10.34
CA PRO A 352 10.29 -21.45 -9.65
C PRO A 352 8.80 -21.76 -9.68
N TRP A 353 8.34 -22.80 -10.38
CA TRP A 353 6.91 -23.01 -10.64
C TRP A 353 6.18 -23.68 -9.48
N LEU A 354 4.99 -23.18 -9.18
CA LEU A 354 4.13 -23.64 -8.09
C LEU A 354 3.00 -24.52 -8.64
N PRO A 355 2.85 -25.78 -8.17
CA PRO A 355 1.70 -26.62 -8.47
C PRO A 355 0.35 -25.96 -8.11
N VAL A 356 -0.60 -25.97 -9.05
CA VAL A 356 -1.94 -25.40 -8.91
C VAL A 356 -3.03 -26.38 -9.31
N ILE A 357 -4.26 -26.16 -8.84
CA ILE A 357 -5.42 -27.03 -9.13
C ILE A 357 -6.29 -26.37 -10.20
N GLY A 358 -6.62 -27.12 -11.26
CA GLY A 358 -7.58 -26.72 -12.30
C GLY A 358 -7.35 -25.31 -12.83
N ALA A 359 -8.40 -24.49 -12.82
CA ALA A 359 -8.30 -23.05 -13.00
C ALA A 359 -8.18 -22.36 -11.63
N PRO A 360 -6.98 -21.90 -11.22
CA PRO A 360 -6.76 -21.46 -9.85
C PRO A 360 -7.45 -20.11 -9.58
N ARG A 361 -8.09 -19.99 -8.41
CA ARG A 361 -8.86 -18.81 -7.96
C ARG A 361 -8.20 -18.10 -6.78
N SER A 362 -7.48 -18.84 -5.94
CA SER A 362 -6.67 -18.25 -4.88
C SER A 362 -5.36 -19.01 -4.68
N LEU A 363 -4.30 -18.27 -4.37
CA LEU A 363 -2.98 -18.78 -4.06
C LEU A 363 -2.40 -17.98 -2.90
N ASP A 364 -2.30 -18.61 -1.73
CA ASP A 364 -1.74 -18.00 -0.52
C ASP A 364 -0.26 -18.34 -0.36
N ALA A 365 0.54 -17.89 -1.34
CA ALA A 365 2.00 -18.02 -1.34
C ALA A 365 2.63 -16.62 -1.28
N ALA A 366 3.55 -16.42 -0.34
CA ALA A 366 4.20 -15.13 -0.13
C ALA A 366 5.05 -14.76 -1.36
N GLY A 367 4.68 -13.68 -2.04
CA GLY A 367 5.37 -13.26 -3.26
C GLY A 367 5.17 -14.24 -4.42
N ALA A 368 3.95 -14.65 -4.72
CA ALA A 368 3.66 -15.43 -5.91
C ALA A 368 3.44 -14.54 -7.16
N GLY A 369 3.85 -15.08 -8.30
CA GLY A 369 3.55 -14.53 -9.63
C GLY A 369 2.63 -15.48 -10.35
N PHE A 370 1.69 -14.94 -11.13
CA PHE A 370 0.73 -15.75 -11.88
C PHE A 370 0.59 -15.20 -13.29
N ASP A 371 0.48 -16.12 -14.25
CA ASP A 371 0.14 -15.80 -15.63
C ASP A 371 -1.24 -16.40 -15.96
N ALA A 372 -2.20 -15.51 -16.24
CA ALA A 372 -3.59 -15.88 -16.46
C ALA A 372 -3.83 -16.55 -17.83
N GLU A 373 -2.96 -16.30 -18.82
CA GLU A 373 -3.08 -16.91 -20.15
C GLU A 373 -2.67 -18.39 -20.12
N SER A 374 -1.53 -18.66 -19.48
CA SER A 374 -1.02 -20.03 -19.30
C SER A 374 -1.66 -20.78 -18.13
N GLY A 375 -2.16 -20.05 -17.12
CA GLY A 375 -2.63 -20.64 -15.87
C GLY A 375 -1.50 -21.17 -14.98
N THR A 376 -0.27 -20.65 -15.17
CA THR A 376 0.93 -21.09 -14.43
C THR A 376 1.28 -20.11 -13.32
N ALA A 377 1.64 -20.62 -12.15
CA ALA A 377 2.10 -19.84 -10.99
C ALA A 377 3.59 -20.04 -10.72
N ILE A 378 4.25 -19.01 -10.17
CA ILE A 378 5.67 -19.02 -9.80
C ILE A 378 5.93 -18.38 -8.43
N ALA A 379 7.04 -18.76 -7.80
CA ALA A 379 7.60 -18.08 -6.63
C ALA A 379 8.48 -16.88 -7.05
N VAL A 380 8.06 -15.66 -6.71
CA VAL A 380 8.80 -14.42 -6.95
C VAL A 380 9.87 -14.26 -5.88
N GLY A 381 11.03 -14.87 -6.12
CA GLY A 381 12.17 -14.76 -5.21
C GLY A 381 13.15 -15.92 -5.24
N GLY A 382 12.82 -17.03 -5.93
CA GLY A 382 13.69 -18.19 -5.98
C GLY A 382 12.95 -19.46 -6.37
N GLU A 383 13.44 -20.58 -5.85
CA GLU A 383 12.87 -21.91 -6.06
C GLU A 383 11.54 -22.08 -5.28
N ALA A 384 10.69 -22.96 -5.80
CA ALA A 384 9.45 -23.35 -5.12
C ALA A 384 9.71 -24.26 -3.90
N ALA A 385 10.84 -24.97 -3.89
CA ALA A 385 11.24 -25.88 -2.82
C ALA A 385 11.25 -25.21 -1.44
N GLY A 386 10.65 -25.89 -0.45
CA GLY A 386 10.52 -25.42 0.93
C GLY A 386 9.34 -24.47 1.18
N LEU A 387 8.55 -24.13 0.17
CA LEU A 387 7.33 -23.32 0.35
C LEU A 387 6.14 -24.19 0.76
N SER A 388 5.34 -23.66 1.70
CA SER A 388 4.04 -24.22 2.05
C SER A 388 2.97 -23.15 1.81
N TYR A 389 1.94 -23.51 1.05
CA TYR A 389 0.90 -22.59 0.63
C TYR A 389 -0.46 -23.28 0.44
N THR A 390 -1.53 -22.49 0.50
CA THR A 390 -2.88 -22.97 0.20
C THR A 390 -3.31 -22.51 -1.18
N VAL A 391 -3.80 -23.43 -2.00
CA VAL A 391 -4.31 -23.16 -3.33
C VAL A 391 -5.76 -23.61 -3.42
N SER A 392 -6.61 -22.76 -4.02
CA SER A 392 -7.96 -23.15 -4.43
C SER A 392 -8.15 -22.90 -5.91
N GLY A 393 -8.89 -23.79 -6.58
CA GLY A 393 -9.14 -23.72 -8.00
C GLY A 393 -10.48 -24.36 -8.38
N ASP A 394 -11.00 -23.95 -9.53
CA ASP A 394 -12.22 -24.49 -10.11
C ASP A 394 -11.82 -25.60 -11.10
N VAL A 395 -12.25 -26.83 -10.85
CA VAL A 395 -11.99 -28.01 -11.69
C VAL A 395 -13.21 -28.27 -12.57
N ALA A 396 -13.06 -28.13 -13.87
CA ALA A 396 -14.14 -28.31 -14.85
C ALA A 396 -14.59 -29.77 -14.96
N HIS A 397 -15.88 -29.96 -15.23
CA HIS A 397 -16.45 -31.27 -15.59
C HIS A 397 -17.05 -31.16 -16.99
N TRP A 398 -16.29 -31.59 -17.98
CA TRP A 398 -16.73 -31.54 -19.36
C TRP A 398 -17.67 -32.70 -19.68
N ARG A 399 -18.80 -32.38 -20.32
CA ARG A 399 -19.69 -33.38 -20.90
C ARG A 399 -19.44 -33.44 -22.40
N PRO A 400 -19.22 -34.63 -22.98
CA PRO A 400 -18.98 -34.76 -24.42
C PRO A 400 -20.06 -34.11 -25.29
N GLU A 401 -21.32 -34.18 -24.86
CA GLU A 401 -22.47 -33.55 -25.56
C GLU A 401 -22.34 -32.02 -25.63
N GLU A 402 -21.79 -31.38 -24.61
CA GLU A 402 -21.60 -29.92 -24.55
C GLU A 402 -20.38 -29.46 -25.38
N LEU A 403 -19.40 -30.36 -25.58
CA LEU A 403 -18.19 -30.09 -26.34
C LEU A 403 -18.32 -30.36 -27.83
N ALA A 404 -19.25 -31.25 -28.23
CA ALA A 404 -19.37 -31.74 -29.60
C ALA A 404 -19.51 -30.61 -30.63
N ASP A 405 -20.29 -29.58 -30.32
CA ASP A 405 -20.60 -28.47 -31.25
C ASP A 405 -19.67 -27.26 -31.10
N LEU A 406 -18.72 -27.29 -30.18
CA LEU A 406 -17.83 -26.15 -29.93
C LEU A 406 -16.81 -25.96 -31.05
N ARG A 407 -16.47 -24.68 -31.27
CA ARG A 407 -15.53 -24.26 -32.30
C ARG A 407 -14.22 -23.81 -31.70
N PRO A 408 -13.09 -24.03 -32.39
CA PRO A 408 -11.84 -23.39 -32.02
C PRO A 408 -11.93 -21.88 -32.31
N PRO A 409 -11.29 -21.03 -31.49
CA PRO A 409 -11.38 -19.59 -31.61
C PRO A 409 -10.75 -19.04 -32.89
N ALA A 410 -11.46 -18.21 -33.64
CA ALA A 410 -10.92 -17.63 -34.88
C ALA A 410 -9.96 -16.44 -34.66
N ASP A 411 -9.78 -15.99 -33.42
CA ASP A 411 -8.94 -14.84 -33.07
C ASP A 411 -7.44 -15.13 -33.29
N SER A 412 -6.74 -14.17 -33.90
CA SER A 412 -5.28 -14.12 -34.10
C SER A 412 -4.46 -14.31 -32.83
N ARG A 413 -5.00 -14.01 -31.64
CA ARG A 413 -4.33 -14.29 -30.36
C ARG A 413 -3.96 -15.77 -30.21
N PHE A 414 -4.70 -16.66 -30.88
CA PHE A 414 -4.47 -18.09 -30.84
C PHE A 414 -3.53 -18.63 -31.92
N ASP A 415 -3.03 -17.79 -32.83
CA ASP A 415 -2.16 -18.23 -33.93
C ASP A 415 -0.87 -18.86 -33.42
N ARG A 416 -0.32 -18.35 -32.30
CA ARG A 416 0.83 -18.96 -31.63
C ARG A 416 0.60 -20.40 -31.19
N TYR A 417 -0.64 -20.74 -30.82
CA TYR A 417 -1.03 -22.10 -30.39
C TYR A 417 -1.35 -23.02 -31.57
N ARG A 418 -1.34 -22.51 -32.81
CA ARG A 418 -1.48 -23.28 -34.06
C ARG A 418 -0.17 -23.35 -34.84
N PHE A 419 0.82 -22.57 -34.46
CA PHE A 419 2.08 -22.46 -35.18
C PHE A 419 2.82 -23.80 -35.18
N LEU A 420 3.23 -24.22 -36.39
CA LEU A 420 4.13 -25.33 -36.65
C LEU A 420 5.23 -24.89 -37.64
N PRO A 421 6.49 -25.29 -37.43
CA PRO A 421 7.57 -25.06 -38.40
C PRO A 421 7.38 -25.83 -39.71
N GLU A 422 7.94 -25.31 -40.80
CA GLU A 422 7.94 -25.98 -42.11
C GLU A 422 8.64 -27.35 -42.12
N SER A 423 9.50 -27.62 -41.12
CA SER A 423 10.18 -28.90 -40.95
C SER A 423 9.31 -30.00 -40.33
N THR A 424 8.00 -29.81 -40.27
CA THR A 424 7.06 -30.81 -39.72
C THR A 424 7.08 -32.08 -40.55
N PRO A 425 7.20 -33.28 -39.94
CA PRO A 425 7.26 -34.54 -40.67
C PRO A 425 5.99 -34.79 -41.52
N PRO A 426 6.11 -35.29 -42.76
CA PRO A 426 4.95 -35.59 -43.61
C PRO A 426 3.97 -36.59 -42.99
N THR A 427 4.43 -37.45 -42.07
CA THR A 427 3.57 -38.40 -41.34
C THR A 427 2.47 -37.69 -40.54
N VAL A 428 2.75 -36.48 -40.03
CA VAL A 428 1.77 -35.66 -39.29
C VAL A 428 0.57 -35.36 -40.19
N ASP A 429 0.80 -34.91 -41.43
CA ASP A 429 -0.27 -34.59 -42.38
C ASP A 429 -1.09 -35.84 -42.75
N VAL A 430 -0.43 -36.99 -42.89
CA VAL A 430 -1.11 -38.26 -43.17
C VAL A 430 -2.06 -38.63 -42.02
N ILE A 431 -1.59 -38.59 -40.77
CA ILE A 431 -2.40 -38.91 -39.59
C ILE A 431 -3.57 -37.92 -39.47
N VAL A 432 -3.29 -36.61 -39.61
CA VAL A 432 -4.32 -35.57 -39.52
C VAL A 432 -5.37 -35.74 -40.61
N SER A 433 -4.99 -35.94 -41.87
CA SER A 433 -5.94 -36.11 -42.97
C SER A 433 -6.90 -37.28 -42.77
N HIS A 434 -6.46 -38.35 -42.09
CA HIS A 434 -7.31 -39.48 -41.74
C HIS A 434 -8.22 -39.17 -40.55
N ALA A 435 -7.68 -38.53 -39.51
CA ALA A 435 -8.43 -38.22 -38.30
C ALA A 435 -9.49 -37.12 -38.48
N THR A 436 -9.25 -36.18 -39.40
CA THR A 436 -10.10 -34.99 -39.65
C THR A 436 -10.96 -35.07 -40.91
N ALA A 437 -11.07 -36.26 -41.53
CA ALA A 437 -11.85 -36.45 -42.75
C ALA A 437 -13.34 -36.08 -42.59
N GLU A 438 -13.90 -36.31 -41.41
CA GLU A 438 -15.30 -36.03 -41.06
C GLU A 438 -15.41 -35.66 -39.58
N GLY A 439 -16.48 -34.97 -39.19
CA GLY A 439 -16.79 -34.68 -37.79
C GLY A 439 -16.53 -33.24 -37.38
N THR A 440 -16.71 -32.99 -36.08
CA THR A 440 -16.51 -31.65 -35.50
C THR A 440 -15.07 -31.44 -35.03
N PRO A 441 -14.62 -30.19 -34.80
CA PRO A 441 -13.28 -29.91 -34.28
C PRO A 441 -12.96 -30.65 -32.97
N TYR A 442 -13.96 -30.84 -32.09
CA TYR A 442 -13.80 -31.63 -30.88
C TYR A 442 -13.61 -33.12 -31.20
N GLU A 443 -14.44 -33.67 -32.09
CA GLU A 443 -14.31 -35.07 -32.52
C GLU A 443 -12.96 -35.36 -33.18
N HIS A 444 -12.41 -34.39 -33.93
CA HIS A 444 -11.06 -34.48 -34.49
C HIS A 444 -10.02 -34.66 -33.39
N ALA A 445 -10.06 -33.85 -32.32
CA ALA A 445 -9.16 -33.98 -31.17
C ALA A 445 -9.32 -35.35 -30.48
N VAL A 446 -10.55 -35.79 -30.26
CA VAL A 446 -10.85 -37.11 -29.67
C VAL A 446 -10.26 -38.25 -30.51
N ARG A 447 -10.40 -38.19 -31.84
CA ARG A 447 -9.86 -39.21 -32.75
C ARG A 447 -8.33 -39.22 -32.76
N LEU A 448 -7.69 -38.05 -32.74
CA LEU A 448 -6.23 -37.95 -32.64
C LEU A 448 -5.71 -38.57 -31.33
N ALA A 449 -6.34 -38.22 -30.19
CA ALA A 449 -6.00 -38.80 -28.89
C ALA A 449 -6.20 -40.33 -28.87
N ARG A 450 -7.32 -40.80 -29.41
CA ARG A 450 -7.61 -42.24 -29.54
C ARG A 450 -6.61 -42.95 -30.45
N TYR A 451 -6.23 -42.34 -31.57
CA TYR A 451 -5.24 -42.89 -32.49
C TYR A 451 -3.91 -43.14 -31.76
N LEU A 452 -3.43 -42.14 -31.00
CA LEU A 452 -2.21 -42.29 -30.21
C LEU A 452 -2.32 -43.43 -29.18
N ARG A 453 -3.41 -43.46 -28.41
CA ARG A 453 -3.67 -44.49 -27.38
C ARG A 453 -3.74 -45.92 -27.92
N THR A 454 -4.24 -46.10 -29.14
CA THR A 454 -4.51 -47.44 -29.70
C THR A 454 -3.42 -47.93 -30.63
N SER A 455 -2.64 -47.02 -31.21
CA SER A 455 -1.62 -47.34 -32.21
C SER A 455 -0.21 -47.46 -31.63
N TYR A 456 0.02 -46.88 -30.45
CA TYR A 456 1.33 -46.83 -29.80
C TYR A 456 1.26 -47.42 -28.38
N THR A 457 2.42 -47.73 -27.81
CA THR A 457 2.58 -48.32 -26.47
C THR A 457 3.27 -47.31 -25.56
N PHE A 458 2.80 -47.20 -24.31
CA PHE A 458 3.51 -46.43 -23.30
C PHE A 458 4.74 -47.18 -22.83
N ASP A 459 5.91 -46.56 -22.96
CA ASP A 459 7.18 -47.09 -22.46
C ASP A 459 7.96 -45.96 -21.76
N PRO A 460 8.00 -45.94 -20.42
CA PRO A 460 8.71 -44.91 -19.67
C PRO A 460 10.23 -44.96 -19.87
N TRP A 461 10.78 -46.05 -20.41
CA TRP A 461 12.21 -46.25 -20.65
C TRP A 461 12.62 -45.98 -22.10
N ALA A 462 11.66 -45.64 -22.97
CA ALA A 462 11.96 -45.27 -24.34
C ALA A 462 12.87 -44.02 -24.39
N PRO A 463 13.75 -43.88 -25.41
CA PRO A 463 14.50 -42.64 -25.60
C PRO A 463 13.53 -41.45 -25.69
N GLY A 464 13.60 -40.56 -24.70
CA GLY A 464 12.73 -39.39 -24.61
C GLY A 464 13.02 -38.31 -25.65
N GLY A 465 12.41 -37.14 -25.45
CA GLY A 465 12.52 -36.00 -26.35
C GLY A 465 11.21 -35.65 -27.02
N HIS A 466 11.02 -34.36 -27.27
CA HIS A 466 9.77 -33.76 -27.73
C HIS A 466 9.94 -32.91 -29.00
N GLY A 467 11.11 -32.94 -29.63
CA GLY A 467 11.36 -32.25 -30.89
C GLY A 467 10.79 -33.02 -32.08
N LEU A 468 10.61 -32.35 -33.22
CA LEU A 468 10.07 -32.98 -34.44
C LEU A 468 10.88 -34.20 -34.90
N ALA A 469 12.21 -34.21 -34.69
CA ALA A 469 13.06 -35.36 -35.02
C ALA A 469 12.89 -36.56 -34.06
N ASP A 470 12.49 -36.31 -32.82
CA ASP A 470 12.11 -37.36 -31.87
C ASP A 470 10.71 -37.88 -32.21
N LEU A 471 9.78 -36.96 -32.50
CA LEU A 471 8.42 -37.28 -32.90
C LEU A 471 8.36 -38.05 -34.22
N ASP A 472 9.24 -37.79 -35.19
CA ASP A 472 9.32 -38.56 -36.44
C ASP A 472 9.75 -40.03 -36.19
N ARG A 473 10.61 -40.25 -35.18
CA ARG A 473 11.00 -41.61 -34.76
C ARG A 473 9.92 -42.32 -33.95
N PHE A 474 9.12 -41.56 -33.21
CA PHE A 474 8.00 -42.09 -32.41
C PHE A 474 6.76 -42.38 -33.27
N LEU A 475 6.38 -41.45 -34.15
CA LEU A 475 5.23 -41.54 -35.05
C LEU A 475 5.56 -42.40 -36.27
N VAL A 476 6.03 -43.62 -36.05
CA VAL A 476 6.15 -44.62 -37.12
C VAL A 476 4.81 -45.31 -37.37
N GLU A 477 4.71 -45.94 -38.53
CA GLU A 477 3.53 -46.72 -38.92
C GLU A 477 3.28 -47.86 -37.89
N PRO A 478 2.02 -48.02 -37.40
CA PRO A 478 1.71 -48.98 -36.36
C PRO A 478 2.11 -50.42 -36.72
N GLY A 479 2.75 -51.13 -35.80
CA GLY A 479 3.25 -52.49 -36.01
C GLY A 479 4.69 -52.62 -36.54
N ARG A 480 5.38 -51.51 -36.81
CA ARG A 480 6.84 -51.49 -37.04
C ARG A 480 7.61 -51.33 -35.73
N GLN A 481 8.89 -51.72 -35.69
CA GLN A 481 9.74 -51.49 -34.52
C GLN A 481 9.92 -49.97 -34.31
N GLY A 482 9.30 -49.42 -33.27
CA GLY A 482 9.34 -47.97 -32.97
C GLY A 482 8.07 -47.38 -32.34
N GLY A 483 7.17 -48.17 -31.76
CA GLY A 483 5.90 -47.69 -31.22
C GLY A 483 5.85 -47.42 -29.71
N GLY A 484 6.97 -47.53 -28.99
CA GLY A 484 7.06 -47.23 -27.56
C GLY A 484 7.42 -45.77 -27.34
N GLY A 485 6.68 -45.05 -26.50
CA GLY A 485 6.97 -43.64 -26.20
C GLY A 485 6.71 -43.23 -24.76
N THR A 486 7.37 -42.16 -24.34
CA THR A 486 7.22 -41.54 -23.02
C THR A 486 6.00 -40.61 -22.97
N SER A 487 5.54 -40.24 -21.77
CA SER A 487 4.42 -39.29 -21.60
C SER A 487 4.69 -37.95 -22.28
N GLU A 488 5.94 -37.48 -22.23
CA GLU A 488 6.46 -36.33 -22.97
C GLU A 488 6.21 -36.44 -24.48
N GLN A 489 6.51 -37.60 -25.08
CA GLN A 489 6.32 -37.85 -26.52
C GLN A 489 4.84 -37.90 -26.89
N PHE A 490 4.02 -38.59 -26.11
CA PHE A 490 2.57 -38.67 -26.35
C PHE A 490 1.91 -37.29 -26.29
N ALA A 491 2.19 -36.50 -25.25
CA ALA A 491 1.63 -35.15 -25.10
C ALA A 491 2.09 -34.21 -26.23
N SER A 492 3.38 -34.29 -26.59
CA SER A 492 3.96 -33.47 -27.66
C SER A 492 3.43 -33.87 -29.04
N ALA A 493 3.33 -35.17 -29.33
CA ALA A 493 2.77 -35.68 -30.57
C ALA A 493 1.32 -35.24 -30.74
N PHE A 494 0.50 -35.37 -29.69
CA PHE A 494 -0.88 -34.91 -29.72
C PHE A 494 -0.98 -33.41 -29.98
N ALA A 495 -0.20 -32.61 -29.28
CA ALA A 495 -0.22 -31.16 -29.47
C ALA A 495 0.16 -30.80 -30.92
N VAL A 496 1.22 -31.40 -31.49
CA VAL A 496 1.61 -31.19 -32.89
C VAL A 496 0.51 -31.62 -33.87
N LEU A 497 -0.07 -32.80 -33.70
CA LEU A 497 -1.16 -33.29 -34.54
C LEU A 497 -2.39 -32.37 -34.46
N ALA A 498 -2.73 -31.88 -33.27
CA ALA A 498 -3.83 -30.94 -33.08
C ALA A 498 -3.56 -29.60 -33.79
N ARG A 499 -2.33 -29.08 -33.74
CA ARG A 499 -1.96 -27.86 -34.49
C ARG A 499 -2.08 -28.03 -35.99
N ALA A 500 -1.60 -29.16 -36.50
CA ALA A 500 -1.71 -29.49 -37.92
C ALA A 500 -3.18 -29.66 -38.36
N ALA A 501 -4.08 -30.06 -37.44
CA ALA A 501 -5.52 -30.04 -37.63
C ALA A 501 -6.18 -28.64 -37.50
N GLY A 502 -5.40 -27.58 -37.27
CA GLY A 502 -5.90 -26.21 -37.08
C GLY A 502 -6.43 -25.91 -35.68
N LEU A 503 -6.27 -26.84 -34.73
CA LEU A 503 -6.72 -26.69 -33.35
C LEU A 503 -5.64 -26.00 -32.51
N PRO A 504 -5.98 -24.95 -31.73
CA PRO A 504 -5.02 -24.31 -30.84
C PRO A 504 -4.71 -25.24 -29.67
N SER A 505 -3.47 -25.68 -29.57
CA SER A 505 -3.05 -26.69 -28.59
C SER A 505 -1.80 -26.29 -27.81
N ARG A 506 -1.62 -26.90 -26.64
CA ARG A 506 -0.44 -26.76 -25.80
C ARG A 506 -0.15 -28.05 -25.04
N VAL A 507 1.07 -28.17 -24.53
CA VAL A 507 1.50 -29.26 -23.65
C VAL A 507 1.48 -28.75 -22.20
N VAL A 508 1.01 -29.56 -21.27
CA VAL A 508 1.04 -29.23 -19.85
C VAL A 508 1.78 -30.33 -19.10
N VAL A 509 2.64 -29.94 -18.18
CA VAL A 509 3.33 -30.82 -17.23
C VAL A 509 2.72 -30.62 -15.86
N GLY A 510 2.53 -31.71 -15.12
CA GLY A 510 1.94 -31.70 -13.80
C GLY A 510 2.10 -33.03 -13.10
N PHE A 511 1.23 -33.26 -12.13
CA PHE A 511 1.27 -34.42 -11.25
C PHE A 511 -0.13 -34.99 -11.05
N ASP A 512 -0.22 -36.31 -10.96
CA ASP A 512 -1.40 -36.96 -10.43
C ASP A 512 -1.52 -36.74 -8.90
N SER A 513 -2.60 -37.22 -8.30
CA SER A 513 -2.89 -36.98 -6.88
C SER A 513 -1.91 -37.60 -5.90
N GLY A 514 -1.03 -38.49 -6.37
CA GLY A 514 -0.12 -39.27 -5.56
C GLY A 514 -0.82 -40.26 -4.64
N THR A 515 -0.08 -40.75 -3.67
CA THR A 515 -0.52 -41.81 -2.75
C THR A 515 -1.06 -41.23 -1.45
N ARG A 516 -2.21 -41.72 -0.99
CA ARG A 516 -2.81 -41.29 0.27
C ARG A 516 -2.11 -41.96 1.46
N GLY A 517 -1.55 -41.16 2.36
CA GLY A 517 -0.93 -41.61 3.60
C GLY A 517 -1.93 -41.92 4.72
N GLU A 518 -1.45 -42.55 5.79
CA GLU A 518 -2.26 -42.90 6.97
C GLU A 518 -2.81 -41.69 7.73
N ASP A 519 -2.10 -40.55 7.66
CA ASP A 519 -2.52 -39.27 8.24
C ASP A 519 -3.60 -38.55 7.41
N GLY A 520 -4.01 -39.15 6.29
CA GLY A 520 -4.99 -38.62 5.35
C GLY A 520 -4.45 -37.56 4.40
N GLY A 521 -3.14 -37.27 4.44
CA GLY A 521 -2.45 -36.48 3.43
C GLY A 521 -2.18 -37.30 2.16
N PHE A 522 -1.72 -36.63 1.11
CA PHE A 522 -1.25 -37.24 -0.13
C PHE A 522 0.22 -36.92 -0.31
N THR A 523 1.00 -37.92 -0.72
CA THR A 523 2.42 -37.78 -1.07
C THR A 523 2.54 -37.93 -2.57
N VAL A 524 3.08 -36.89 -3.21
CA VAL A 524 3.30 -36.87 -4.65
C VAL A 524 4.79 -37.08 -4.91
N THR A 525 5.11 -38.12 -5.68
CA THR A 525 6.49 -38.49 -6.03
C THR A 525 6.81 -38.18 -7.48
N THR A 526 8.06 -38.38 -7.87
CA THR A 526 8.54 -38.33 -9.24
C THR A 526 7.79 -39.31 -10.17
N GLY A 527 7.33 -40.45 -9.65
CA GLY A 527 6.51 -41.41 -10.38
C GLY A 527 5.11 -40.90 -10.76
N ASP A 528 4.59 -39.90 -10.04
CA ASP A 528 3.29 -39.29 -10.32
C ASP A 528 3.36 -38.17 -11.38
N ALA A 529 4.56 -37.87 -11.89
CA ALA A 529 4.77 -36.81 -12.86
C ALA A 529 4.26 -37.22 -14.24
N ILE A 530 3.43 -36.36 -14.83
CA ILE A 530 2.74 -36.62 -16.09
C ILE A 530 2.75 -35.40 -17.01
N ALA A 531 2.65 -35.66 -18.31
CA ALA A 531 2.36 -34.65 -19.32
C ALA A 531 1.08 -35.00 -20.07
N TRP A 532 0.28 -33.99 -20.40
CA TRP A 532 -0.91 -34.11 -21.22
C TRP A 532 -1.01 -32.97 -22.23
N GLY A 533 -1.87 -33.16 -23.23
CA GLY A 533 -2.18 -32.12 -24.20
C GLY A 533 -3.50 -31.42 -23.87
N GLU A 534 -3.58 -30.12 -24.15
CA GLU A 534 -4.82 -29.36 -24.05
C GLU A 534 -5.16 -28.70 -25.39
N VAL A 535 -6.45 -28.61 -25.70
CA VAL A 535 -6.97 -27.89 -26.87
C VAL A 535 -7.95 -26.82 -26.40
N TYR A 536 -7.84 -25.61 -26.95
CA TYR A 536 -8.75 -24.52 -26.61
C TYR A 536 -9.99 -24.51 -27.49
N PHE A 537 -11.17 -24.49 -26.87
CA PHE A 537 -12.47 -24.31 -27.52
C PHE A 537 -13.15 -23.04 -27.01
N GLU A 538 -13.88 -22.35 -27.89
CA GLU A 538 -14.74 -21.24 -27.49
C GLU A 538 -15.73 -21.72 -26.43
N ASP A 539 -16.02 -20.86 -25.44
CA ASP A 539 -16.93 -21.12 -24.31
C ASP A 539 -16.54 -22.23 -23.31
N ALA A 540 -15.65 -23.16 -23.67
CA ALA A 540 -15.13 -24.21 -22.77
C ALA A 540 -13.69 -23.97 -22.28
N GLY A 541 -12.92 -23.12 -22.96
CA GLY A 541 -11.53 -22.83 -22.61
C GLY A 541 -10.60 -24.00 -22.95
N TRP A 542 -9.55 -24.18 -22.15
CA TRP A 542 -8.58 -25.26 -22.32
C TRP A 542 -9.14 -26.60 -21.84
N VAL A 543 -9.33 -27.53 -22.77
CA VAL A 543 -9.83 -28.89 -22.52
C VAL A 543 -8.65 -29.88 -22.57
N PRO A 544 -8.39 -30.66 -21.51
CA PRO A 544 -7.34 -31.67 -21.50
C PRO A 544 -7.78 -32.94 -22.23
N PHE A 545 -6.83 -33.56 -22.92
CA PHE A 545 -6.99 -34.83 -23.61
C PHE A 545 -5.99 -35.84 -23.09
N ASP A 546 -6.50 -37.03 -22.76
CA ASP A 546 -5.66 -38.16 -22.47
C ASP A 546 -5.23 -38.87 -23.75
N VAL A 547 -3.91 -38.98 -23.88
CA VAL A 547 -3.22 -39.41 -25.09
C VAL A 547 -2.38 -40.67 -24.84
N THR A 548 -2.23 -41.07 -23.57
CA THR A 548 -1.35 -42.16 -23.17
C THR A 548 -2.16 -43.45 -23.04
N PRO A 549 -1.69 -44.57 -23.63
CA PRO A 549 -2.33 -45.88 -23.45
C PRO A 549 -2.52 -46.21 -21.96
N GLY A 550 -3.76 -46.56 -21.56
CA GLY A 550 -4.12 -46.84 -20.16
C GLY A 550 -4.61 -45.62 -19.35
N GLY A 551 -4.69 -44.44 -19.96
CA GLY A 551 -5.22 -43.23 -19.31
C GLY A 551 -6.76 -43.07 -19.34
N ARG A 552 -7.21 -41.87 -18.98
CA ARG A 552 -8.61 -41.51 -18.65
C ARG A 552 -9.35 -40.80 -19.80
N GLU A 553 -10.55 -41.26 -20.19
CA GLU A 553 -11.35 -40.53 -21.19
C GLU A 553 -11.87 -39.17 -20.66
N PRO A 554 -12.01 -38.13 -21.51
CA PRO A 554 -12.57 -36.84 -21.09
C PRO A 554 -14.03 -37.03 -20.65
N GLY A 555 -14.31 -36.83 -19.36
CA GLY A 555 -15.68 -36.90 -18.79
C GLY A 555 -15.91 -37.92 -17.69
N GLY A 556 -14.89 -38.69 -17.24
CA GLY A 556 -15.02 -39.52 -16.05
C GLY A 556 -15.01 -38.70 -14.75
N ASP A 557 -15.69 -39.13 -13.70
CA ASP A 557 -15.55 -38.52 -12.38
C ASP A 557 -14.16 -38.83 -11.78
N PRO A 558 -13.49 -37.91 -11.06
CA PRO A 558 -12.19 -38.17 -10.42
C PRO A 558 -12.22 -39.26 -9.32
N GLU A 559 -13.39 -39.83 -9.02
CA GLU A 559 -13.62 -40.65 -7.82
C GLU A 559 -13.35 -42.16 -8.01
N GLU A 560 -13.05 -42.66 -9.23
CA GLU A 560 -13.00 -44.12 -9.49
C GLU A 560 -11.63 -44.78 -9.75
N THR A 561 -10.49 -44.08 -9.66
CA THR A 561 -9.17 -44.74 -9.81
C THR A 561 -8.36 -44.77 -8.51
N SER A 562 -8.94 -45.37 -7.48
CA SER A 562 -8.18 -45.87 -6.32
C SER A 562 -8.60 -47.30 -5.99
N ALA A 563 -8.72 -48.15 -7.01
CA ALA A 563 -8.87 -49.59 -6.84
C ALA A 563 -8.65 -50.30 -8.19
N ASN A 564 -7.39 -50.48 -8.61
CA ASN A 564 -6.92 -51.69 -9.29
C ASN A 564 -5.47 -51.53 -9.78
N GLY A 565 -4.58 -52.38 -9.25
CA GLY A 565 -3.40 -52.79 -10.02
C GLY A 565 -2.08 -52.99 -9.26
N ALA A 566 -1.99 -53.98 -8.37
CA ALA A 566 -0.85 -54.92 -8.35
C ALA A 566 -1.29 -56.28 -7.76
N PRO A 567 -0.79 -57.43 -8.27
CA PRO A 567 -1.32 -58.76 -7.99
C PRO A 567 -0.67 -59.48 -6.80
N ASP A 568 -1.46 -60.42 -6.25
CA ASP A 568 -1.25 -61.37 -5.15
C ASP A 568 0.17 -61.71 -4.67
N ALA A 569 0.35 -61.65 -3.35
CA ALA A 569 1.16 -62.59 -2.59
C ALA A 569 0.48 -62.91 -1.25
N ASP A 570 -0.12 -64.10 -1.17
CA ASP A 570 -0.67 -64.73 0.02
C ASP A 570 0.45 -65.07 1.03
N THR A 571 0.23 -64.80 2.33
CA THR A 571 0.35 -65.76 3.46
C THR A 571 0.51 -65.05 4.82
N ALA A 572 -0.58 -65.13 5.60
CA ALA A 572 -0.70 -65.35 7.04
C ALA A 572 0.32 -64.75 8.04
N ALA A 573 -0.18 -63.99 9.02
CA ALA A 573 -0.35 -64.48 10.41
C ALA A 573 -1.06 -63.45 11.31
N ALA A 574 -1.89 -63.99 12.19
CA ALA A 574 -2.74 -63.31 13.17
C ALA A 574 -1.98 -62.62 14.30
N ALA A 575 -2.58 -61.60 14.93
CA ALA A 575 -3.03 -61.65 16.33
C ALA A 575 -3.50 -60.28 16.87
N GLU A 576 -4.65 -60.34 17.56
CA GLU A 576 -5.02 -59.59 18.78
C GLU A 576 -5.27 -58.07 18.76
N ARG A 577 -6.57 -57.74 18.85
CA ARG A 577 -7.09 -56.70 19.76
C ARG A 577 -7.00 -57.20 21.21
N PRO A 578 -6.80 -56.33 22.23
CA PRO A 578 -7.94 -55.57 22.79
C PRO A 578 -7.67 -54.16 23.38
N ASP A 579 -8.79 -53.43 23.50
CA ASP A 579 -9.16 -52.39 24.48
C ASP A 579 -8.54 -50.98 24.47
N GLU A 580 -9.27 -50.10 23.77
CA GLU A 580 -9.96 -48.90 24.31
C GLU A 580 -9.44 -48.24 25.60
N VAL A 581 -8.78 -47.09 25.45
CA VAL A 581 -8.70 -46.02 26.46
C VAL A 581 -8.97 -44.68 25.74
N PRO A 582 -10.01 -43.90 26.10
CA PRO A 582 -10.25 -42.62 25.45
C PRO A 582 -9.21 -41.57 25.86
N HIS A 583 -8.36 -41.13 24.94
CA HIS A 583 -7.65 -39.86 25.08
C HIS A 583 -8.54 -38.73 24.54
N GLU A 584 -9.02 -37.95 25.50
CA GLU A 584 -9.71 -36.67 25.36
C GLU A 584 -8.91 -35.73 24.44
N ILE A 585 -9.40 -35.53 23.22
CA ILE A 585 -8.89 -34.52 22.30
C ILE A 585 -9.24 -33.16 22.88
N ALA A 586 -8.23 -32.47 23.41
CA ALA A 586 -8.32 -31.05 23.72
C ALA A 586 -8.64 -30.29 22.42
N ALA A 587 -9.83 -29.68 22.38
CA ALA A 587 -10.25 -28.81 21.29
C ALA A 587 -9.23 -27.67 21.10
N PRO A 588 -8.89 -27.29 19.85
CA PRO A 588 -8.11 -26.09 19.61
C PRO A 588 -8.92 -24.89 20.10
N SER A 589 -8.34 -24.15 21.05
CA SER A 589 -8.91 -22.91 21.55
C SER A 589 -9.06 -21.90 20.40
N PRO A 590 -10.17 -21.13 20.33
CA PRO A 590 -10.34 -20.11 19.30
C PRO A 590 -9.21 -19.07 19.38
N PRO A 591 -8.77 -18.49 18.25
CA PRO A 591 -7.74 -17.46 18.24
C PRO A 591 -8.15 -16.33 19.18
N GLN A 592 -7.28 -16.08 20.15
CA GLN A 592 -7.42 -15.03 21.14
C GLN A 592 -7.49 -13.69 20.40
N LYS A 593 -8.65 -13.02 20.49
CA LYS A 593 -8.75 -11.60 20.11
C LYS A 593 -7.88 -10.79 21.07
N THR A 594 -6.62 -10.58 20.73
CA THR A 594 -5.83 -9.48 21.30
C THR A 594 -6.28 -8.19 20.63
N GLY A 595 -7.52 -7.79 20.91
CA GLY A 595 -7.92 -6.42 20.70
C GLY A 595 -7.12 -5.58 21.69
N ALA A 596 -6.07 -4.93 21.20
CA ALA A 596 -5.42 -3.85 21.93
C ALA A 596 -6.49 -2.83 22.28
N GLY A 597 -6.95 -2.85 23.53
CA GLY A 597 -8.00 -1.97 23.99
C GLY A 597 -7.57 -0.52 23.79
N LEU A 598 -8.55 0.37 23.61
CA LEU A 598 -8.40 1.83 23.77
C LEU A 598 -7.39 2.28 24.85
N PRO A 599 -7.18 1.60 26.01
CA PRO A 599 -6.09 1.92 26.94
C PRO A 599 -4.65 1.81 26.40
N GLU A 600 -4.32 0.86 25.51
CA GLU A 600 -2.94 0.69 25.01
C GLU A 600 -2.56 1.76 23.99
N ALA A 601 -3.47 2.10 23.07
CA ALA A 601 -3.28 3.23 22.16
C ALA A 601 -3.19 4.56 22.93
N ALA A 602 -3.99 4.74 23.99
CA ALA A 602 -3.89 5.89 24.87
C ALA A 602 -2.55 5.92 25.65
N ALA A 603 -2.02 4.77 26.05
CA ALA A 603 -0.72 4.66 26.72
C ALA A 603 0.44 5.05 25.79
N VAL A 604 0.40 4.65 24.51
CA VAL A 604 1.42 5.03 23.51
C VAL A 604 1.38 6.54 23.24
N VAL A 605 0.18 7.12 23.08
CA VAL A 605 0.02 8.58 22.91
C VAL A 605 0.50 9.34 24.14
N ALA A 606 0.18 8.85 25.35
CA ALA A 606 0.64 9.45 26.60
C ALA A 606 2.17 9.33 26.75
N ALA A 607 2.77 8.21 26.36
CA ALA A 607 4.23 8.01 26.37
C ALA A 607 4.94 8.93 25.35
N ALA A 608 4.39 9.10 24.15
CA ALA A 608 4.90 10.03 23.13
C ALA A 608 4.80 11.50 23.58
N ALA A 609 3.68 11.88 24.22
CA ALA A 609 3.52 13.22 24.79
C ALA A 609 4.49 13.44 25.97
N ALA A 610 4.68 12.45 26.85
CA ALA A 610 5.57 12.51 28.00
C ALA A 610 7.05 12.59 27.59
N THR A 611 7.47 11.80 26.59
CA THR A 611 8.83 11.85 26.03
C THR A 611 9.12 13.17 25.35
N THR A 612 8.17 13.71 24.58
CA THR A 612 8.29 15.04 23.97
C THR A 612 8.39 16.14 25.04
N ALA A 613 7.54 16.08 26.07
CA ALA A 613 7.57 17.00 27.19
C ALA A 613 8.90 16.92 27.97
N LEU A 614 9.40 15.71 28.22
CA LEU A 614 10.69 15.47 28.85
C LEU A 614 11.85 16.00 28.00
N LEU A 615 11.83 15.78 26.68
CA LEU A 615 12.84 16.31 25.76
C LEU A 615 12.86 17.84 25.76
N VAL A 616 11.69 18.49 25.73
CA VAL A 616 11.58 19.96 25.85
C VAL A 616 12.16 20.44 27.19
N ALA A 617 11.83 19.76 28.29
CA ALA A 617 12.34 20.09 29.61
C ALA A 617 13.86 19.90 29.71
N LEU A 618 14.41 18.82 29.14
CA LEU A 618 15.84 18.53 29.08
C LEU A 618 16.61 19.52 28.22
N LEU A 619 16.11 19.83 27.01
CA LEU A 619 16.70 20.84 26.13
C LEU A 619 16.70 22.22 26.78
N ARG A 620 15.63 22.57 27.49
CA ARG A 620 15.52 23.82 28.25
C ARG A 620 16.48 23.83 29.44
N ALA A 621 16.56 22.73 30.21
CA ALA A 621 17.51 22.59 31.30
C ALA A 621 18.96 22.69 30.81
N ALA A 622 19.30 22.02 29.70
CA ALA A 622 20.61 22.07 29.07
C ALA A 622 20.93 23.48 28.56
N ARG A 623 19.96 24.17 27.94
CA ARG A 623 20.13 25.55 27.45
C ARG A 623 20.32 26.55 28.60
N SER A 624 19.52 26.45 29.66
CA SER A 624 19.65 27.29 30.86
C SER A 624 20.98 27.02 31.58
N ARG A 625 21.37 25.74 31.76
CA ARG A 625 22.70 25.35 32.29
C ARG A 625 23.84 25.88 31.44
N ARG A 626 23.77 25.76 30.11
CA ARG A 626 24.78 26.30 29.18
C ARG A 626 24.84 27.83 29.22
N ARG A 627 23.72 28.52 29.41
CA ARG A 627 23.68 30.00 29.49
C ARG A 627 24.21 30.54 30.81
N LEU A 628 24.03 29.78 31.88
CA LEU A 628 24.45 30.17 33.22
C LEU A 628 25.76 29.49 33.63
N ALA A 629 26.48 28.82 32.72
CA ALA A 629 27.72 28.12 33.06
C ALA A 629 28.81 29.09 33.52
N THR A 630 29.46 28.77 34.65
CA THR A 630 30.63 29.48 35.19
C THR A 630 31.89 28.90 34.54
N GLY A 631 32.86 29.73 34.17
CA GLY A 631 34.08 29.30 33.44
C GLY A 631 34.08 29.63 31.93
N ARG A 632 33.21 30.54 31.48
CA ARG A 632 33.26 31.14 30.13
C ARG A 632 33.81 32.56 30.19
N SER A 633 33.99 33.20 29.03
CA SER A 633 34.33 34.63 28.97
C SER A 633 33.34 35.45 29.81
N GLU A 634 33.84 36.50 30.47
CA GLU A 634 33.05 37.37 31.36
C GLU A 634 31.83 37.96 30.63
N THR A 635 32.01 38.27 29.34
CA THR A 635 30.96 38.77 28.44
C THR A 635 29.87 37.73 28.18
N ASP A 636 30.24 36.48 27.91
CA ASP A 636 29.27 35.40 27.66
C ASP A 636 28.43 35.07 28.89
N MET A 637 29.05 35.15 30.08
CA MET A 637 28.36 34.91 31.35
C MET A 637 27.27 35.95 31.60
N VAL A 638 27.59 37.23 31.42
CA VAL A 638 26.63 38.33 31.61
C VAL A 638 25.54 38.33 30.53
N LEU A 639 25.89 38.11 29.26
CA LEU A 639 24.91 37.98 28.17
C LEU A 639 24.01 36.75 28.35
N GLY A 640 24.56 35.64 28.86
CA GLY A 640 23.82 34.45 29.22
C GLY A 640 22.79 34.72 30.32
N ALA A 641 23.21 35.37 31.40
CA ALA A 641 22.34 35.81 32.50
C ALA A 641 21.26 36.80 32.02
N TRP A 642 21.61 37.74 31.15
CA TRP A 642 20.67 38.71 30.56
C TRP A 642 19.59 38.04 29.68
N ARG A 643 19.97 37.04 28.88
CA ARG A 643 19.01 36.28 28.07
C ARG A 643 18.08 35.46 28.94
N GLU A 644 18.60 34.85 30.02
CA GLU A 644 17.81 34.04 30.94
C GLU A 644 16.75 34.86 31.69
N ILE A 645 17.07 36.06 32.18
CA ILE A 645 16.07 36.89 32.87
C ILE A 645 14.96 37.37 31.94
N ARG A 646 15.27 37.78 30.71
CA ARG A 646 14.26 38.18 29.71
C ARG A 646 13.34 37.02 29.34
N GLU A 647 13.91 35.82 29.28
CA GLU A 647 13.17 34.59 29.04
C GLU A 647 12.21 34.27 30.20
N ALA A 648 12.72 34.35 31.43
CA ALA A 648 11.93 34.13 32.64
C ALA A 648 10.77 35.13 32.78
N LEU A 649 10.99 36.40 32.45
CA LEU A 649 9.94 37.43 32.48
C LEU A 649 8.84 37.18 31.45
N ARG A 650 9.19 36.71 30.25
CA ARG A 650 8.20 36.33 29.23
C ARG A 650 7.39 35.11 29.67
N LEU A 651 8.01 34.10 30.27
CA LEU A 651 7.31 32.94 30.85
C LEU A 651 6.40 33.33 32.01
N ALA A 652 6.80 34.32 32.79
CA ALA A 652 6.00 34.91 33.86
C ALA A 652 4.80 35.74 33.36
N GLY A 653 4.67 35.98 32.05
CA GLY A 653 3.65 36.84 31.45
C GLY A 653 3.96 38.34 31.55
N ALA A 654 5.15 38.70 32.05
CA ALA A 654 5.64 40.07 32.17
C ALA A 654 6.76 40.33 31.15
N GLY A 655 6.53 39.93 29.89
CA GLY A 655 7.53 40.04 28.83
C GLY A 655 7.90 41.50 28.53
N PRO A 656 9.19 41.88 28.47
CA PRO A 656 9.58 43.24 28.11
C PRO A 656 9.13 43.60 26.68
N ARG A 657 8.69 44.85 26.47
CA ARG A 657 8.34 45.38 25.15
C ARG A 657 9.54 45.34 24.19
N ARG A 658 9.29 45.25 22.88
CA ARG A 658 10.35 45.39 21.86
C ARG A 658 10.96 46.79 21.98
N GLY A 659 12.28 46.89 22.11
CA GLY A 659 13.01 48.14 22.35
C GLY A 659 13.16 48.56 23.82
N ALA A 660 12.75 47.74 24.80
CA ALA A 660 12.91 48.06 26.22
C ALA A 660 14.40 48.21 26.61
N THR A 661 14.71 49.30 27.34
CA THR A 661 16.05 49.55 27.86
C THR A 661 16.42 48.57 28.98
N VAL A 662 17.70 48.52 29.35
CA VAL A 662 18.16 47.67 30.46
C VAL A 662 17.39 48.00 31.75
N THR A 663 17.20 49.28 32.02
CA THR A 663 16.44 49.78 33.17
C THR A 663 14.96 49.38 33.11
N ASP A 664 14.34 49.38 31.93
CA ASP A 664 12.94 48.95 31.76
C ASP A 664 12.74 47.47 32.08
N VAL A 665 13.67 46.62 31.65
CA VAL A 665 13.62 45.17 31.94
C VAL A 665 13.79 44.91 33.44
N ILE A 666 14.71 45.60 34.11
CA ILE A 666 14.91 45.47 35.57
C ILE A 666 13.69 46.00 36.34
N ARG A 667 13.08 47.10 35.88
CA ARG A 667 11.82 47.61 36.45
C ARG A 667 10.67 46.61 36.29
N THR A 668 10.57 45.99 35.12
CA THR A 668 9.58 44.92 34.86
C THR A 668 9.86 43.70 35.76
N ALA A 669 11.13 43.36 35.99
CA ALA A 669 11.53 42.31 36.90
C ALA A 669 11.17 42.60 38.35
N ALA A 670 11.35 43.84 38.80
CA ALA A 670 10.95 44.28 40.13
C ALA A 670 9.42 44.21 40.32
N GLN A 671 8.63 44.59 39.30
CA GLN A 671 7.17 44.50 39.36
C GLN A 671 6.65 43.07 39.34
N ALA A 672 7.39 42.14 38.73
CA ALA A 672 7.03 40.73 38.64
C ALA A 672 7.54 39.88 39.81
N ASP A 673 8.32 40.47 40.72
CA ASP A 673 8.97 39.77 41.84
C ASP A 673 7.96 39.38 42.94
N PRO A 674 7.82 38.10 43.26
CA PRO A 674 6.94 37.65 44.34
C PRO A 674 7.42 38.06 45.75
N THR A 675 8.69 38.44 45.91
CA THR A 675 9.29 38.76 47.23
C THR A 675 9.35 40.25 47.57
N GLY A 676 9.08 41.13 46.59
CA GLY A 676 9.08 42.60 46.78
C GLY A 676 10.47 43.25 46.89
N GLU A 677 11.56 42.50 46.75
CA GLU A 677 12.96 42.98 46.89
C GLU A 677 13.67 43.23 45.54
N GLY A 678 12.96 43.04 44.42
CA GLY A 678 13.49 42.90 43.06
C GLY A 678 14.50 43.94 42.56
N PRO A 679 14.43 45.24 42.91
CA PRO A 679 15.45 46.21 42.48
C PRO A 679 16.80 46.03 43.18
N ARG A 680 16.85 45.42 44.38
CA ARG A 680 18.09 45.24 45.15
C ARG A 680 18.86 43.98 44.74
N ARG A 681 18.18 42.98 44.17
CA ARG A 681 18.72 41.64 43.84
C ARG A 681 19.31 41.49 42.43
N LEU A 682 19.18 42.49 41.56
CA LEU A 682 19.71 42.47 40.17
C LEU A 682 20.71 43.59 39.91
N ARG A 683 21.33 44.10 40.99
CA ARG A 683 22.22 45.27 40.94
C ARG A 683 23.54 44.96 40.23
N TYR A 684 24.04 43.73 40.35
CA TYR A 684 25.25 43.32 39.64
C TYR A 684 24.93 43.05 38.17
N LEU A 685 23.81 42.39 37.87
CA LEU A 685 23.38 42.21 36.47
C LEU A 685 23.18 43.56 35.76
N HIS A 686 22.48 44.52 36.37
CA HIS A 686 22.24 45.84 35.79
C HIS A 686 23.55 46.57 35.49
N ARG A 687 24.49 46.58 36.44
CA ARG A 687 25.81 47.22 36.25
C ARG A 687 26.65 46.51 35.18
N SER A 688 26.70 45.18 35.21
CA SER A 688 27.49 44.40 34.25
C SER A 688 26.96 44.50 32.81
N VAL A 689 25.64 44.52 32.62
CA VAL A 689 25.05 44.69 31.27
C VAL A 689 25.30 46.11 30.72
N ASN A 690 25.19 47.15 31.56
CA ASN A 690 25.50 48.52 31.14
C ASN A 690 27.00 48.71 30.90
N ALA A 691 27.87 48.09 31.69
CA ALA A 691 29.32 48.11 31.49
C ALA A 691 29.70 47.44 30.16
N LEU A 692 29.04 46.34 29.77
CA LEU A 692 29.25 45.73 28.45
C LEU A 692 28.71 46.56 27.28
N ALA A 693 27.63 47.31 27.48
CA ALA A 693 27.02 48.10 26.43
C ALA A 693 27.72 49.46 26.18
N PHE A 694 28.26 50.07 27.24
CA PHE A 694 28.78 51.45 27.21
C PHE A 694 30.18 51.63 27.79
N GLY A 695 30.80 50.58 28.33
CA GLY A 695 32.12 50.63 28.96
C GLY A 695 33.27 50.19 28.04
N ALA A 696 34.50 50.46 28.47
CA ALA A 696 35.70 49.97 27.79
C ALA A 696 35.80 48.43 27.86
N PRO A 697 36.49 47.78 26.90
CA PRO A 697 36.79 46.35 26.97
C PRO A 697 37.49 46.00 28.29
N GLY A 698 36.99 45.00 29.02
CA GLY A 698 37.50 44.62 30.36
C GLY A 698 36.82 45.32 31.55
N SER A 699 35.73 46.06 31.32
CA SER A 699 34.96 46.74 32.37
C SER A 699 34.15 45.81 33.30
N VAL A 700 34.10 44.50 33.01
CA VAL A 700 33.42 43.50 33.84
C VAL A 700 34.47 42.57 34.43
N THR A 701 34.51 42.46 35.75
CA THR A 701 35.38 41.48 36.43
C THR A 701 34.74 40.09 36.46
N ALA A 702 35.54 39.04 36.45
CA ALA A 702 35.09 37.65 36.64
C ALA A 702 34.19 37.48 37.87
N GLN A 703 34.55 38.09 39.01
CA GLN A 703 33.74 38.07 40.23
C GLN A 703 32.38 38.79 40.04
N GLY A 704 32.35 39.86 39.23
CA GLY A 704 31.10 40.56 38.87
C GLY A 704 30.20 39.73 37.97
N ALA A 705 30.77 39.05 36.98
CA ALA A 705 30.03 38.17 36.07
C ALA A 705 29.43 36.95 36.80
N GLU A 706 30.19 36.32 37.70
CA GLU A 706 29.72 35.22 38.55
C GLU A 706 28.57 35.65 39.48
N ARG A 707 28.69 36.82 40.11
CA ARG A 707 27.63 37.40 40.95
C ARG A 707 26.37 37.70 40.14
N ALA A 708 26.49 38.23 38.92
CA ALA A 708 25.35 38.46 38.03
C ALA A 708 24.63 37.15 37.64
N VAL A 709 25.36 36.08 37.37
CA VAL A 709 24.80 34.74 37.10
C VAL A 709 24.09 34.19 38.35
N ALA A 710 24.67 34.36 39.54
CA ALA A 710 24.08 33.92 40.80
C ALA A 710 22.77 34.68 41.13
N GLU A 711 22.75 36.00 40.92
CA GLU A 711 21.56 36.86 41.06
C GLU A 711 20.42 36.37 40.15
N VAL A 712 20.69 36.13 38.87
CA VAL A 712 19.68 35.63 37.92
C VAL A 712 19.20 34.23 38.28
N ARG A 713 20.09 33.33 38.69
CA ARG A 713 19.70 31.98 39.15
C ARG A 713 18.75 32.03 40.34
N ALA A 714 19.04 32.89 41.33
CA ALA A 714 18.19 33.06 42.50
C ALA A 714 16.84 33.68 42.11
N TYR A 715 16.87 34.76 41.34
CA TYR A 715 15.66 35.45 40.89
C TYR A 715 14.73 34.54 40.07
N VAL A 716 15.26 33.78 39.11
CA VAL A 716 14.45 32.85 38.30
C VAL A 716 13.87 31.71 39.15
N ARG A 717 14.59 31.25 40.17
CA ARG A 717 14.11 30.23 41.12
C ARG A 717 12.92 30.77 41.93
N ASP A 718 13.02 31.99 42.44
CA ASP A 718 11.99 32.63 43.26
C ASP A 718 10.78 33.05 42.43
N LEU A 719 11.00 33.62 41.24
CA LEU A 719 9.95 33.96 40.28
C LEU A 719 9.12 32.73 39.88
N ARG A 720 9.77 31.57 39.72
CA ARG A 720 9.10 30.29 39.48
C ARG A 720 8.42 29.74 40.74
N GLY A 721 9.02 29.96 41.92
CA GLY A 721 8.49 29.59 43.22
C GLY A 721 7.17 30.29 43.57
N GLY A 722 7.07 31.60 43.28
CA GLY A 722 5.88 32.41 43.54
C GLY A 722 4.67 32.15 42.63
N ARG A 723 4.72 31.15 41.75
CA ARG A 723 3.63 30.81 40.82
C ARG A 723 2.89 29.55 41.26
N GLY A 724 1.59 29.50 40.95
CA GLY A 724 0.74 28.33 41.21
C GLY A 724 1.27 27.04 40.57
N ARG A 725 0.95 25.89 41.16
CA ARG A 725 1.51 24.56 40.81
C ARG A 725 1.47 24.28 39.30
N LEU A 726 0.37 24.56 38.62
CA LEU A 726 0.21 24.35 37.18
C LEU A 726 1.17 25.21 36.34
N ARG A 727 1.37 26.48 36.70
CA ARG A 727 2.30 27.38 35.99
C ARG A 727 3.76 27.04 36.26
N ARG A 728 4.06 26.49 37.45
CA ARG A 728 5.40 26.00 37.81
C ARG A 728 5.79 24.79 36.98
N TRP A 729 4.86 23.86 36.75
CA TRP A 729 5.05 22.72 35.84
C TRP A 729 5.17 23.18 34.39
N GLY A 730 4.23 24.02 33.93
CA GLY A 730 4.26 24.59 32.57
C GLY A 730 5.56 25.34 32.24
N TRP A 731 6.27 25.90 33.23
CA TRP A 731 7.56 26.57 33.05
C TRP A 731 8.64 25.67 32.42
N TRP A 732 8.60 24.35 32.67
CA TRP A 732 9.57 23.40 32.11
C TRP A 732 9.13 22.83 30.77
N PHE A 733 7.81 22.70 30.57
CA PHE A 733 7.22 22.06 29.40
C PHE A 733 6.80 23.05 28.30
N ASP A 734 6.90 24.36 28.53
CA ASP A 734 6.65 25.36 27.51
C ASP A 734 7.79 25.38 26.48
N PRO A 735 7.53 25.04 25.19
CA PRO A 735 8.57 24.98 24.16
C PRO A 735 8.93 26.37 23.61
N ARG A 736 8.08 27.40 23.84
CA ARG A 736 8.28 28.76 23.29
C ARG A 736 9.68 29.36 23.54
N PRO A 737 10.32 29.18 24.71
CA PRO A 737 11.64 29.73 25.00
C PRO A 737 12.78 29.19 24.13
N LEU A 738 12.66 27.96 23.60
CA LEU A 738 13.66 27.37 22.71
C LEU A 738 13.75 28.11 21.37
N PHE A 739 12.66 28.76 20.96
CA PHE A 739 12.49 29.37 19.65
C PHE A 739 12.38 30.90 19.66
N TRP A 740 12.50 31.55 20.82
CA TRP A 740 12.63 33.00 20.88
C TRP A 740 13.95 33.44 20.26
N ARG A 741 13.88 34.10 19.10
CA ARG A 741 15.03 34.78 18.49
C ARG A 741 15.58 35.81 19.47
N THR A 742 16.89 35.75 19.69
CA THR A 742 17.63 36.86 20.27
C THR A 742 17.58 38.02 19.27
N PRO A 743 16.98 39.17 19.62
CA PRO A 743 17.27 40.39 18.87
C PRO A 743 18.75 40.74 19.04
#